data_AF-A0A351G683-F1
#
_entry.id   AF-A0A351G683-F1
#
_cell.length_a   1.000
_cell.length_b   1.000
_cell.length_c   1.000
_cell.angle_alpha   90.00
_cell.angle_beta   90.00
_cell.angle_gamma   90.00
#
_symmetry.space_group_name_H-M   'P 1'
#
loop_
_entity.id
_entity.type
_entity.pdbx_description
1 polymer ?
#
loop_
_entity_poly.entity_id
_entity_poly.type
_entity_poly.pdbx_seq_one_letter_code
_entity_poly.pdbx_strand_id
1 'polypeptide(L)'
;MNWSVTTIIPLIASAIYGGIFVAVAFSAPFNRLRRIFMVYLLAMLIWSLSAFMTVSGLVHVLTWFRVMTAAPLVMMVSIFYFVQSLFAWRRKITPYIFWYGVIVIVVVLFTNAIIPNAYLNENQILIYEFSNLVVLIAGPGYALMIFSLIELIRSIRETDNHAQRNRLRYLAIGLSITIVASLVNFTPWGQYPIDIAANGLTAILIAYAILRHQLLEIRVVIRLGLLYSITTTVFGVIYYLTIYLSMDLFRIVSGGNIFWISLLIAFLTALVMTPLRNQAQTWIDRVFYRERYHAGLMLGRLSEATASLLDLEEISQMILNEVTGTLHIHYAAIFVKKNHAGMFRLMAGQNLAPLAPRELREDHPVLVWLSKRSQVLTKHEMSNLPAFRALWAEERIELDALAMDLFIPLQAKGELVGMLTIGPKKSTQPYTPDDQLTLITLGNQMAVAIENARLYEELESTFVETVIALANAIDLRDAYTSDHSEQIATLAADTAAAMNLPEKEVDAIYWGGLLHDIGKIGIPDSILQKPGKLDDDEWVVIRQHPKIGADLVAKVNKLAHISPIIEYSHERYNGSGYPYGAKEKEIPIGARIVGVVDSYSAMTDRRVYKEPLSHDDAIEELRRNSGVLFDPAVLTAFFKVIGNGKDQNQS
;
A
#
# COMPACT_ATOMS: atom_id res chain seq x y z
N MET A 1 38.32 -29.96 -28.42
CA MET A 1 37.63 -28.66 -28.34
C MET A 1 38.57 -27.70 -27.64
N ASN A 2 39.13 -26.73 -28.36
CA ASN A 2 40.01 -25.72 -27.79
C ASN A 2 39.17 -24.52 -27.38
N TRP A 3 39.21 -24.18 -26.09
CA TRP A 3 38.41 -23.12 -25.49
C TRP A 3 39.05 -21.74 -25.69
N SER A 4 39.14 -21.25 -26.92
CA SER A 4 39.69 -19.92 -27.20
C SER A 4 38.69 -18.79 -26.92
N VAL A 5 39.18 -17.55 -26.86
CA VAL A 5 38.35 -16.33 -26.85
C VAL A 5 37.31 -16.34 -27.99
N THR A 6 37.66 -16.92 -29.13
CA THR A 6 36.79 -17.05 -30.32
C THR A 6 35.62 -18.04 -30.14
N THR A 7 35.70 -18.97 -29.19
CA THR A 7 34.59 -19.89 -28.83
C THR A 7 33.81 -19.42 -27.60
N ILE A 8 34.49 -18.78 -26.64
CA ILE A 8 33.88 -18.33 -25.38
C ILE A 8 32.92 -17.17 -25.61
N ILE A 9 33.31 -16.16 -26.38
CA ILE A 9 32.47 -14.97 -26.64
C ILE A 9 31.10 -15.35 -27.24
N PRO A 10 31.01 -16.17 -28.31
CA PRO A 10 29.73 -16.59 -28.86
C PRO A 10 28.87 -17.42 -27.89
N LEU A 11 29.48 -18.28 -27.08
CA LEU A 11 28.76 -19.07 -26.08
C LEU A 11 28.10 -18.15 -25.03
N ILE A 12 28.82 -17.15 -24.54
CA ILE A 12 28.31 -16.16 -23.58
C ILE A 12 27.14 -15.38 -24.19
N ALA A 13 27.35 -14.86 -25.40
CA ALA A 13 26.32 -14.09 -26.10
C ALA A 13 25.04 -14.93 -26.29
N SER A 14 25.18 -16.22 -26.61
CA SER A 14 24.05 -17.14 -26.74
C SER A 14 23.32 -17.36 -25.41
N ALA A 15 24.04 -17.50 -24.30
CA ALA A 15 23.42 -17.64 -22.98
C ALA A 15 22.64 -16.39 -22.57
N ILE A 16 23.20 -15.20 -22.80
CA ILE A 16 22.54 -13.91 -22.51
C ILE A 16 21.26 -13.76 -23.33
N TYR A 17 21.35 -13.94 -24.66
CA TYR A 17 20.17 -13.84 -25.54
C TYR A 17 19.13 -14.92 -25.25
N GLY A 18 19.55 -16.13 -24.88
CA GLY A 18 18.67 -17.22 -24.45
C GLY A 18 17.89 -16.86 -23.18
N GLY A 19 18.57 -16.32 -22.17
CA GLY A 19 17.93 -15.85 -20.93
C GLY A 19 16.92 -14.73 -21.18
N ILE A 20 17.28 -13.73 -22.00
CA ILE A 20 16.37 -12.64 -22.38
C ILE A 20 15.18 -13.19 -23.19
N PHE A 21 15.42 -14.09 -24.14
CA PHE A 21 14.37 -14.72 -24.95
C PHE A 21 13.37 -15.47 -24.07
N VAL A 22 13.83 -16.33 -23.16
CA VAL A 22 12.96 -17.06 -22.23
C VAL A 22 12.15 -16.09 -21.36
N ALA A 23 12.78 -15.08 -20.77
CA ALA A 23 12.08 -14.10 -19.96
C ALA A 23 10.97 -13.38 -20.76
N VAL A 24 11.26 -12.99 -22.00
CA VAL A 24 10.27 -12.38 -22.88
C VAL A 24 9.22 -13.39 -23.35
N ALA A 25 9.55 -14.67 -23.53
CA ALA A 25 8.60 -15.70 -23.98
C ALA A 25 7.55 -16.06 -22.91
N PHE A 26 7.88 -15.93 -21.63
CA PHE A 26 6.97 -16.25 -20.52
C PHE A 26 6.24 -15.03 -19.92
N SER A 27 6.50 -13.80 -20.40
CA SER A 27 5.77 -12.61 -19.92
C SER A 27 4.30 -12.59 -20.38
N ALA A 28 3.48 -11.66 -19.91
CA ALA A 28 2.11 -11.43 -20.36
C ALA A 28 1.80 -9.93 -20.21
N PRO A 29 1.03 -9.31 -21.13
CA PRO A 29 0.26 -9.90 -22.24
C PRO A 29 1.07 -10.22 -23.52
N PHE A 30 0.52 -11.08 -24.38
CA PHE A 30 1.14 -11.53 -25.63
C PHE A 30 0.76 -10.60 -26.80
N ASN A 31 1.36 -9.41 -26.85
CA ASN A 31 1.05 -8.41 -27.88
C ASN A 31 1.92 -8.55 -29.16
N ARG A 32 1.55 -7.84 -30.24
CA ARG A 32 2.27 -7.88 -31.53
C ARG A 32 3.72 -7.42 -31.40
N LEU A 33 3.96 -6.35 -30.65
CA LEU A 33 5.29 -5.80 -30.41
C LEU A 33 6.24 -6.84 -29.81
N ARG A 34 5.76 -7.56 -28.79
CA ARG A 34 6.50 -8.63 -28.13
C ARG A 34 6.81 -9.80 -29.05
N ARG A 35 5.84 -10.27 -29.85
CA ARG A 35 6.09 -11.36 -30.81
C ARG A 35 7.23 -11.03 -31.77
N ILE A 36 7.23 -9.81 -32.31
CA ILE A 36 8.28 -9.34 -33.22
C ILE A 36 9.62 -9.25 -32.49
N PHE A 37 9.61 -8.74 -31.26
CA PHE A 37 10.81 -8.65 -30.45
C PHE A 37 11.39 -10.03 -30.07
N MET A 38 10.55 -11.04 -29.83
CA MET A 38 11.02 -12.42 -29.64
C MET A 38 11.69 -12.98 -30.89
N VAL A 39 11.19 -12.67 -32.10
CA VAL A 39 11.85 -13.07 -33.35
C VAL A 39 13.23 -12.42 -33.46
N TYR A 40 13.37 -11.15 -33.08
CA TYR A 40 14.67 -10.48 -33.00
C TYR A 40 15.62 -11.18 -32.02
N LEU A 41 15.17 -11.47 -30.80
CA LEU A 41 15.99 -12.15 -29.79
C LEU A 41 16.37 -13.57 -30.22
N LEU A 42 15.45 -14.30 -30.85
CA LEU A 42 15.70 -15.64 -31.38
C LEU A 42 16.74 -15.60 -32.50
N ALA A 43 16.68 -14.61 -33.39
CA ALA A 43 17.68 -14.43 -34.44
C ALA A 43 19.09 -14.18 -33.84
N MET A 44 19.18 -13.34 -32.81
CA MET A 44 20.45 -13.08 -32.11
C MET A 44 20.98 -14.30 -31.35
N LEU A 45 20.08 -15.08 -30.74
CA LEU A 45 20.42 -16.36 -30.11
C LEU A 45 20.97 -17.37 -31.15
N ILE A 46 20.28 -17.53 -32.28
CA ILE A 46 20.72 -18.44 -33.35
C ILE A 46 22.06 -17.98 -33.91
N TRP A 47 22.26 -16.68 -34.11
CA TRP A 47 23.53 -16.14 -34.59
C TRP A 47 24.69 -16.51 -33.66
N SER A 48 24.58 -16.14 -32.38
CA SER A 48 25.63 -16.39 -31.38
C SER A 48 25.89 -17.89 -31.15
N LEU A 49 24.83 -18.71 -31.10
CA LEU A 49 24.97 -20.17 -31.00
C LEU A 49 25.63 -20.76 -32.24
N SER A 50 25.24 -20.31 -33.44
CA SER A 50 25.81 -20.82 -34.70
C SER A 50 27.27 -20.43 -34.86
N ALA A 51 27.67 -19.26 -34.36
CA ALA A 51 29.07 -18.86 -34.33
C ALA A 51 29.90 -19.74 -33.39
N PHE A 52 29.37 -20.06 -32.19
CA PHE A 52 30.00 -21.04 -31.31
C PHE A 52 30.16 -22.40 -32.01
N MET A 53 29.09 -22.91 -32.62
CA MET A 53 29.10 -24.19 -33.31
C MET A 53 30.11 -24.21 -34.47
N THR A 54 30.18 -23.12 -35.25
CA THR A 54 31.12 -22.97 -36.37
C THR A 54 32.58 -22.99 -35.93
N VAL A 55 32.93 -22.23 -34.89
CA VAL A 55 34.32 -22.06 -34.44
C VAL A 55 34.76 -23.21 -33.51
N SER A 56 33.82 -23.93 -32.89
CA SER A 56 34.12 -25.09 -32.03
C SER A 56 34.67 -26.31 -32.77
N GLY A 57 34.45 -26.39 -34.09
CA GLY A 57 34.84 -27.54 -34.92
C GLY A 57 34.07 -28.83 -34.62
N LEU A 58 33.02 -28.79 -33.79
CA LEU A 58 32.24 -29.97 -33.39
C LEU A 58 31.28 -30.47 -34.48
N VAL A 59 31.07 -29.66 -35.51
CA VAL A 59 30.02 -29.84 -36.52
C VAL A 59 30.52 -29.40 -37.90
N HIS A 60 29.73 -29.69 -38.93
CA HIS A 60 30.03 -29.29 -40.30
C HIS A 60 30.10 -27.74 -40.42
N VAL A 61 31.33 -27.22 -40.50
CA VAL A 61 31.65 -25.79 -40.43
C VAL A 61 30.88 -24.97 -41.46
N LEU A 62 30.86 -25.42 -42.72
CA LEU A 62 30.16 -24.71 -43.80
C LEU A 62 28.66 -24.58 -43.54
N THR A 63 28.02 -25.60 -43.00
CA THR A 63 26.56 -25.57 -42.73
C THR A 63 26.25 -24.57 -41.64
N TRP A 64 26.99 -24.62 -40.54
CA TRP A 64 26.76 -23.73 -39.41
C TRP A 64 27.20 -22.29 -39.68
N PHE A 65 28.20 -22.08 -40.53
CA PHE A 65 28.57 -20.75 -41.01
C PHE A 65 27.47 -20.13 -41.88
N ARG A 66 26.74 -20.92 -42.68
CA ARG A 66 25.55 -20.45 -43.39
C ARG A 66 24.42 -20.06 -42.46
N VAL A 67 24.16 -20.85 -41.42
CA VAL A 67 23.15 -20.50 -40.39
C VAL A 67 23.57 -19.22 -39.65
N MET A 68 24.86 -19.10 -39.30
CA MET A 68 25.46 -17.92 -38.68
C MET A 68 25.30 -16.68 -39.55
N THR A 69 25.38 -16.81 -40.88
CA THR A 69 25.22 -15.69 -41.83
C THR A 69 23.75 -15.35 -42.12
N ALA A 70 22.86 -16.33 -42.08
CA ALA A 70 21.42 -16.11 -42.29
C ALA A 70 20.75 -15.40 -41.10
N ALA A 71 21.20 -15.66 -39.87
CA ALA A 71 20.60 -15.11 -38.66
C ALA A 71 20.65 -13.57 -38.55
N PRO A 72 21.76 -12.88 -38.87
CA PRO A 72 21.80 -11.41 -38.99
C PRO A 72 20.76 -10.84 -39.96
N LEU A 73 20.45 -11.54 -41.05
CA LEU A 73 19.48 -11.08 -42.05
C LEU A 73 18.05 -11.12 -41.48
N VAL A 74 17.73 -12.18 -40.73
CA VAL A 74 16.49 -12.26 -39.94
C VAL A 74 16.44 -11.12 -38.92
N MET A 75 17.55 -10.86 -38.22
CA MET A 75 17.66 -9.77 -37.26
C MET A 75 17.39 -8.40 -37.92
N MET A 76 18.03 -8.10 -39.05
CA MET A 76 17.86 -6.86 -39.82
C MET A 76 16.41 -6.62 -40.25
N VAL A 77 15.72 -7.68 -40.68
CA VAL A 77 14.29 -7.60 -41.01
C VAL A 77 13.46 -7.40 -39.74
N SER A 78 13.72 -8.18 -38.69
CA SER A 78 12.95 -8.14 -37.44
C SER A 78 13.03 -6.79 -36.72
N ILE A 79 14.18 -6.11 -36.73
CA ILE A 79 14.33 -4.78 -36.09
C ILE A 79 13.50 -3.73 -36.82
N PHE A 80 13.41 -3.81 -38.14
CA PHE A 80 12.55 -2.93 -38.93
C PHE A 80 11.06 -3.12 -38.58
N TYR A 81 10.60 -4.37 -38.49
CA TYR A 81 9.24 -4.67 -38.03
C TYR A 81 9.00 -4.23 -36.59
N PHE A 82 10.02 -4.34 -35.72
CA PHE A 82 9.93 -3.94 -34.33
C PHE A 82 9.74 -2.43 -34.22
N VAL A 83 10.56 -1.64 -34.93
CA VAL A 83 10.45 -0.17 -34.97
C VAL A 83 9.11 0.27 -35.57
N GLN A 84 8.63 -0.36 -36.65
CA GLN A 84 7.29 -0.09 -37.17
C GLN A 84 6.19 -0.39 -36.14
N SER A 85 6.33 -1.47 -35.38
CA SER A 85 5.36 -1.83 -34.35
C SER A 85 5.41 -0.92 -33.13
N LEU A 86 6.56 -0.30 -32.82
CA LEU A 86 6.67 0.70 -31.75
C LEU A 86 5.87 1.97 -32.07
N PHE A 87 5.88 2.39 -33.34
CA PHE A 87 5.21 3.62 -33.79
C PHE A 87 3.85 3.38 -34.44
N ALA A 88 3.36 2.12 -34.45
CA ALA A 88 2.10 1.70 -35.07
C ALA A 88 1.98 2.05 -36.57
N TRP A 89 3.10 2.23 -37.27
CA TRP A 89 3.12 2.55 -38.69
C TRP A 89 3.10 1.29 -39.55
N ARG A 90 2.40 1.33 -40.70
CA ARG A 90 2.51 0.32 -41.76
C ARG A 90 2.90 0.99 -43.07
N ARG A 91 4.06 0.63 -43.61
CA ARG A 91 4.51 1.10 -44.94
C ARG A 91 4.05 0.12 -46.02
N LYS A 92 3.77 0.61 -47.23
CA LYS A 92 3.37 -0.23 -48.38
C LYS A 92 4.44 -1.25 -48.78
N ILE A 93 5.71 -0.94 -48.55
CA ILE A 93 6.85 -1.82 -48.88
C ILE A 93 7.00 -3.02 -47.91
N THR A 94 6.31 -3.00 -46.76
CA THR A 94 6.49 -3.99 -45.69
C THR A 94 6.32 -5.45 -46.17
N PRO A 95 5.33 -5.85 -46.99
CA PRO A 95 5.22 -7.23 -47.48
C PRO A 95 6.40 -7.68 -48.36
N TYR A 96 6.99 -6.79 -49.14
CA TYR A 96 8.14 -7.10 -50.00
C TYR A 96 9.41 -7.35 -49.18
N ILE A 97 9.58 -6.63 -48.06
CA ILE A 97 10.71 -6.83 -47.13
C ILE A 97 10.67 -8.22 -46.49
N PHE A 98 9.47 -8.73 -46.17
CA PHE A 98 9.31 -10.10 -45.67
C PHE A 98 9.80 -11.13 -46.70
N TRP A 99 9.33 -11.02 -47.95
CA TRP A 99 9.71 -11.93 -49.02
C TRP A 99 11.19 -11.83 -49.37
N TYR A 100 11.76 -10.62 -49.37
CA TYR A 100 13.21 -10.42 -49.46
C TYR A 100 13.95 -11.23 -48.39
N GLY A 101 13.55 -11.12 -47.12
CA GLY A 101 14.16 -11.88 -46.02
C GLY A 101 14.07 -13.40 -46.25
N VAL A 102 12.89 -13.92 -46.61
CA VAL A 102 12.68 -15.35 -46.87
C VAL A 102 13.55 -15.85 -48.02
N ILE A 103 13.55 -15.15 -49.17
CA ILE A 103 14.32 -15.55 -50.35
C ILE A 103 15.82 -15.55 -50.02
N VAL A 104 16.30 -14.49 -49.38
CA VAL A 104 17.69 -14.34 -48.98
C VAL A 104 18.13 -15.47 -48.03
N ILE A 105 17.33 -15.81 -47.03
CA ILE A 105 17.64 -16.90 -46.09
C ILE A 105 17.75 -18.23 -46.83
N VAL A 106 16.80 -18.52 -47.73
CA VAL A 106 16.83 -19.75 -48.53
C VAL A 106 18.08 -19.81 -49.40
N VAL A 107 18.43 -18.71 -50.07
CA VAL A 107 19.64 -18.63 -50.91
C VAL A 107 20.90 -18.83 -50.07
N VAL A 108 21.02 -18.17 -48.91
CA VAL A 108 22.21 -18.28 -48.03
C VAL A 108 22.36 -19.68 -47.44
N LEU A 109 21.27 -20.33 -47.02
CA LEU A 109 21.32 -21.64 -46.38
C LEU A 109 21.57 -22.79 -47.36
N PHE A 110 20.89 -22.77 -48.50
CA PHE A 110 20.81 -23.94 -49.39
C PHE A 110 21.63 -23.84 -50.66
N THR A 111 22.28 -22.70 -50.93
CA THR A 111 23.08 -22.52 -52.15
C THR A 111 24.53 -22.15 -51.85
N ASN A 112 25.42 -22.46 -52.80
CA ASN A 112 26.82 -22.04 -52.75
C ASN A 112 27.03 -20.63 -53.33
N ALA A 113 25.95 -19.95 -53.73
CA ALA A 113 26.02 -18.68 -54.45
C ALA A 113 26.62 -17.54 -53.62
N ILE A 114 26.48 -17.60 -52.28
CA ILE A 114 26.92 -16.55 -51.35
C ILE A 114 28.16 -17.00 -50.58
N ILE A 115 28.14 -18.23 -50.09
CA ILE A 115 29.21 -18.84 -49.31
C ILE A 115 29.64 -20.12 -50.04
N PRO A 116 30.60 -20.00 -50.99
CA PRO A 116 31.14 -21.14 -51.71
C PRO A 116 31.95 -22.07 -50.80
N ASN A 117 32.72 -21.53 -49.85
CA ASN A 117 33.57 -22.32 -48.96
C ASN A 117 33.75 -21.66 -47.59
N ALA A 118 33.82 -22.48 -46.53
CA ALA A 118 34.14 -22.07 -45.17
C ALA A 118 34.68 -23.28 -44.38
N TYR A 119 35.88 -23.15 -43.80
CA TYR A 119 36.54 -24.21 -43.05
C TYR A 119 37.44 -23.63 -41.94
N LEU A 120 37.82 -24.47 -40.98
CA LEU A 120 38.80 -24.12 -39.94
C LEU A 120 40.19 -24.56 -40.39
N ASN A 121 41.19 -23.69 -40.29
CA ASN A 121 42.59 -24.05 -40.55
C ASN A 121 43.22 -24.82 -39.38
N GLU A 122 44.47 -25.25 -39.52
CA GLU A 122 45.23 -26.00 -38.49
C GLU A 122 45.30 -25.26 -37.14
N ASN A 123 45.25 -23.92 -37.17
CA ASN A 123 45.25 -23.04 -36.00
C ASN A 123 43.83 -22.72 -35.48
N GLN A 124 42.80 -23.42 -35.95
CA GLN A 124 41.39 -23.20 -35.58
C GLN A 124 40.88 -21.79 -35.90
N ILE A 125 41.48 -21.13 -36.89
CA ILE A 125 41.02 -19.85 -37.43
C ILE A 125 40.05 -20.14 -38.57
N LEU A 126 38.91 -19.48 -38.53
CA LEU A 126 37.87 -19.61 -39.55
C LEU A 126 38.31 -18.88 -40.83
N ILE A 127 38.46 -19.66 -41.91
CA ILE A 127 38.73 -19.13 -43.25
C ILE A 127 37.45 -19.30 -44.07
N TYR A 128 36.97 -18.19 -44.63
CA TYR A 128 35.77 -18.15 -45.46
C TYR A 128 35.95 -17.18 -46.62
N GLU A 129 35.22 -17.43 -47.70
CA GLU A 129 35.15 -16.53 -48.84
C GLU A 129 33.69 -16.17 -49.11
N PHE A 130 33.42 -14.88 -49.28
CA PHE A 130 32.11 -14.41 -49.73
C PHE A 130 32.15 -14.13 -51.23
N SER A 131 31.10 -14.50 -51.95
CA SER A 131 30.95 -14.08 -53.34
C SER A 131 30.58 -12.59 -53.44
N ASN A 132 30.76 -11.99 -54.62
CA ASN A 132 30.35 -10.60 -54.89
C ASN A 132 28.84 -10.37 -54.67
N LEU A 133 28.02 -11.42 -54.68
CA LEU A 133 26.58 -11.32 -54.42
C LEU A 133 26.26 -11.02 -52.95
N VAL A 134 27.21 -11.14 -52.02
CA VAL A 134 27.00 -10.84 -50.60
C VAL A 134 26.57 -9.39 -50.39
N VAL A 135 27.08 -8.45 -51.20
CA VAL A 135 26.73 -7.02 -51.10
C VAL A 135 25.27 -6.79 -51.52
N LEU A 136 24.82 -7.47 -52.58
CA LEU A 136 23.44 -7.38 -53.07
C LEU A 136 22.44 -7.93 -52.04
N ILE A 137 22.86 -8.93 -51.27
CA ILE A 137 22.04 -9.54 -50.24
C ILE A 137 22.11 -8.76 -48.92
N ALA A 138 23.28 -8.39 -48.42
CA ALA A 138 23.44 -7.73 -47.13
C ALA A 138 23.08 -6.24 -47.18
N GLY A 139 23.35 -5.56 -48.30
CA GLY A 139 23.16 -4.12 -48.48
C GLY A 139 21.74 -3.63 -48.14
N PRO A 140 20.66 -4.26 -48.68
CA PRO A 140 19.30 -3.90 -48.29
C PRO A 140 19.02 -4.10 -46.81
N GLY A 141 19.58 -5.12 -46.17
CA GLY A 141 19.48 -5.36 -44.72
C GLY A 141 20.10 -4.22 -43.89
N TYR A 142 21.30 -3.77 -44.25
CA TYR A 142 21.93 -2.59 -43.62
C TYR A 142 21.13 -1.31 -43.85
N ALA A 143 20.56 -1.12 -45.04
CA ALA A 143 19.69 0.03 -45.31
C ALA A 143 18.44 0.03 -44.40
N LEU A 144 17.84 -1.13 -44.13
CA LEU A 144 16.73 -1.26 -43.17
C LEU A 144 17.15 -0.91 -41.74
N MET A 145 18.35 -1.32 -41.31
CA MET A 145 18.87 -0.97 -39.99
C MET A 145 19.13 0.52 -39.84
N ILE A 146 19.78 1.15 -40.83
CA ILE A 146 20.05 2.60 -40.83
C ILE A 146 18.74 3.38 -40.84
N PHE A 147 17.78 2.98 -41.68
CA PHE A 147 16.45 3.56 -41.68
C PHE A 147 15.78 3.46 -40.30
N SER A 148 15.82 2.29 -39.69
CA SER A 148 15.27 2.04 -38.35
C SER A 148 15.94 2.90 -37.28
N LEU A 149 17.26 3.11 -37.37
CA LEU A 149 18.01 3.99 -36.47
C LEU A 149 17.59 5.46 -36.63
N ILE A 150 17.43 5.94 -37.87
CA ILE A 150 16.99 7.32 -38.14
C ILE A 150 15.59 7.55 -37.54
N GLU A 151 14.67 6.62 -37.70
CA GLU A 151 13.32 6.73 -37.13
C GLU A 151 13.35 6.76 -35.58
N LEU A 152 14.17 5.91 -34.95
CA LEU A 152 14.37 5.96 -33.50
C LEU A 152 14.93 7.32 -33.05
N ILE A 153 15.95 7.85 -33.75
CA ILE A 153 16.57 9.14 -33.43
C ILE A 153 15.58 10.30 -33.58
N ARG A 154 14.78 10.31 -34.65
CA ARG A 154 13.72 11.32 -34.86
C ARG A 154 12.70 11.28 -33.73
N SER A 155 12.20 10.09 -33.41
CA SER A 155 11.21 9.94 -32.34
C SER A 155 11.74 10.32 -30.95
N ILE A 156 13.03 10.10 -30.66
CA ILE A 156 13.67 10.58 -29.42
C ILE A 156 13.57 12.11 -29.28
N ARG A 157 13.66 12.85 -30.39
CA ARG A 157 13.58 14.32 -30.41
C ARG A 157 12.14 14.82 -30.24
N GLU A 158 11.17 14.09 -30.78
CA GLU A 158 9.75 14.44 -30.78
C GLU A 158 9.01 14.03 -29.49
N THR A 159 9.56 13.13 -28.68
CA THR A 159 8.89 12.59 -27.49
C THR A 159 9.12 13.47 -26.26
N ASP A 160 8.07 14.07 -25.69
CA ASP A 160 8.15 14.88 -24.45
C ASP A 160 8.21 14.04 -23.16
N ASN A 161 7.67 12.81 -23.18
CA ASN A 161 7.71 11.91 -22.04
C ASN A 161 9.14 11.40 -21.78
N HIS A 162 9.71 11.75 -20.63
CA HIS A 162 11.07 11.34 -20.22
C HIS A 162 11.28 9.82 -20.19
N ALA A 163 10.29 9.04 -19.75
CA ALA A 163 10.40 7.58 -19.67
C ALA A 163 10.45 6.95 -21.07
N GLN A 164 9.57 7.40 -21.96
CA GLN A 164 9.52 6.94 -23.35
C GLN A 164 10.76 7.39 -24.15
N ARG A 165 11.25 8.62 -23.92
CA ARG A 165 12.49 9.12 -24.52
C ARG A 165 13.69 8.28 -24.13
N ASN A 166 13.82 7.92 -22.85
CA ASN A 166 14.91 7.07 -22.37
C ASN A 166 14.84 5.66 -22.96
N ARG A 167 13.65 5.06 -23.01
CA ARG A 167 13.41 3.77 -23.67
C ARG A 167 13.93 3.73 -25.12
N LEU A 168 13.62 4.76 -25.91
CA LEU A 168 14.05 4.84 -27.31
C LEU A 168 15.56 5.09 -27.44
N ARG A 169 16.17 5.86 -26.53
CA ARG A 169 17.63 6.12 -26.52
C ARG A 169 18.45 4.85 -26.39
N TYR A 170 18.11 3.95 -25.46
CA TYR A 170 18.86 2.70 -25.29
C TYR A 170 18.76 1.78 -26.51
N LEU A 171 17.60 1.72 -27.16
CA LEU A 171 17.43 0.99 -28.42
C LEU A 171 18.29 1.59 -29.54
N ALA A 172 18.30 2.92 -29.68
CA ALA A 172 19.09 3.60 -30.69
C ALA A 172 20.60 3.37 -30.48
N ILE A 173 21.08 3.49 -29.23
CA ILE A 173 22.49 3.22 -28.87
C ILE A 173 22.86 1.78 -29.20
N GLY A 174 22.04 0.81 -28.77
CA GLY A 174 22.28 -0.60 -29.07
C GLY A 174 22.31 -0.89 -30.57
N LEU A 175 21.37 -0.30 -31.33
CA LEU A 175 21.33 -0.44 -32.79
C LEU A 175 22.55 0.21 -33.46
N SER A 176 23.02 1.36 -32.98
CA SER A 176 24.25 2.00 -33.48
C SER A 176 25.47 1.11 -33.26
N ILE A 177 25.62 0.52 -32.06
CA ILE A 177 26.71 -0.42 -31.75
C ILE A 177 26.67 -1.61 -32.71
N THR A 178 25.50 -2.23 -32.90
CA THR A 178 25.35 -3.38 -33.80
C THR A 178 25.68 -3.03 -35.25
N ILE A 179 25.25 -1.87 -35.77
CA ILE A 179 25.58 -1.45 -37.14
C ILE A 179 27.10 -1.30 -37.31
N VAL A 180 27.76 -0.57 -36.41
CA VAL A 180 29.21 -0.32 -36.48
C VAL A 180 29.99 -1.61 -36.37
N ALA A 181 29.65 -2.46 -35.40
CA ALA A 181 30.35 -3.71 -35.18
C ALA A 181 30.17 -4.71 -36.33
N SER A 182 28.98 -4.74 -36.96
CA SER A 182 28.73 -5.65 -38.08
C SER A 182 29.53 -5.26 -39.34
N LEU A 183 29.93 -3.99 -39.50
CA LEU A 183 30.81 -3.56 -40.60
C LEU A 183 32.24 -4.11 -40.48
N VAL A 184 32.68 -4.44 -39.26
CA VAL A 184 34.01 -5.04 -39.01
C VAL A 184 34.13 -6.40 -39.73
N ASN A 185 33.02 -7.11 -39.95
CA ASN A 185 32.99 -8.41 -40.61
C ASN A 185 33.45 -8.39 -42.07
N PHE A 186 33.45 -7.22 -42.72
CA PHE A 186 33.95 -7.04 -44.09
C PHE A 186 35.42 -6.59 -44.14
N THR A 187 36.08 -6.50 -42.99
CA THR A 187 37.49 -6.17 -42.86
C THR A 187 38.31 -7.42 -42.47
N PRO A 188 39.65 -7.39 -42.53
CA PRO A 188 40.48 -8.50 -42.04
C PRO A 188 40.23 -8.89 -40.58
N TRP A 189 39.63 -7.99 -39.78
CA TRP A 189 39.32 -8.22 -38.38
C TRP A 189 38.03 -9.03 -38.17
N GLY A 190 37.26 -9.28 -39.22
CA GLY A 190 36.02 -10.08 -39.18
C GLY A 190 36.22 -11.55 -38.84
N GLN A 191 37.48 -12.03 -38.81
CA GLN A 191 37.84 -13.37 -38.34
C GLN A 191 37.73 -13.52 -36.80
N TYR A 192 37.69 -12.40 -36.08
CA TYR A 192 37.50 -12.35 -34.63
C TYR A 192 36.04 -12.04 -34.29
N PRO A 193 35.49 -12.55 -33.17
CA PRO A 193 34.08 -12.40 -32.80
C PRO A 193 33.75 -11.00 -32.23
N ILE A 194 34.27 -9.93 -32.85
CA ILE A 194 34.11 -8.54 -32.41
C ILE A 194 32.64 -8.11 -32.53
N ASP A 195 32.00 -8.50 -33.63
CA ASP A 195 30.58 -8.30 -33.90
C ASP A 195 29.69 -8.99 -32.85
N ILE A 196 30.01 -10.23 -32.51
CA ILE A 196 29.28 -11.02 -31.52
C ILE A 196 29.47 -10.44 -30.11
N ALA A 197 30.67 -10.00 -29.77
CA ALA A 197 30.95 -9.31 -28.51
C ALA A 197 30.14 -8.01 -28.38
N ALA A 198 30.14 -7.19 -29.43
CA ALA A 198 29.36 -5.96 -29.48
C ALA A 198 27.85 -6.21 -29.39
N ASN A 199 27.36 -7.28 -30.00
CA ASN A 199 25.96 -7.69 -29.87
C ASN A 199 25.63 -8.18 -28.45
N GLY A 200 26.54 -8.87 -27.77
CA GLY A 200 26.40 -9.18 -26.35
C GLY A 200 26.20 -7.92 -25.49
N LEU A 201 26.93 -6.84 -25.78
CA LEU A 201 26.74 -5.54 -25.13
C LEU A 201 25.36 -4.93 -25.47
N THR A 202 24.94 -5.00 -26.73
CA THR A 202 23.58 -4.59 -27.15
C THR A 202 22.50 -5.37 -26.40
N ALA A 203 22.68 -6.67 -26.17
CA ALA A 203 21.75 -7.49 -25.39
C ALA A 203 21.58 -6.98 -23.95
N ILE A 204 22.69 -6.61 -23.30
CA ILE A 204 22.69 -6.05 -21.93
C ILE A 204 21.96 -4.70 -21.91
N LEU A 205 22.22 -3.82 -22.88
CA LEU A 205 21.54 -2.52 -22.98
C LEU A 205 20.03 -2.67 -23.19
N ILE A 206 19.63 -3.61 -24.05
CA ILE A 206 18.21 -3.91 -24.30
C ILE A 206 17.56 -4.53 -23.06
N ALA A 207 18.22 -5.48 -22.39
CA ALA A 207 17.74 -6.05 -21.14
C ALA A 207 17.55 -4.96 -20.08
N TYR A 208 18.53 -4.07 -19.92
CA TYR A 208 18.41 -2.93 -19.03
C TYR A 208 17.24 -2.00 -19.39
N ALA A 209 17.03 -1.72 -20.67
CA ALA A 209 15.89 -0.93 -21.15
C ALA A 209 14.54 -1.61 -20.85
N ILE A 210 14.45 -2.94 -20.97
CA ILE A 210 13.28 -3.75 -20.60
C ILE A 210 13.02 -3.65 -19.09
N LEU A 211 14.06 -3.84 -18.28
CA LEU A 211 13.96 -3.91 -16.83
C LEU A 211 13.64 -2.55 -16.20
N ARG A 212 14.32 -1.47 -16.64
CA ARG A 212 14.23 -0.13 -16.04
C ARG A 212 13.20 0.77 -16.69
N HIS A 213 13.03 0.70 -18.01
CA HIS A 213 12.20 1.65 -18.78
C HIS A 213 10.96 1.01 -19.41
N GLN A 214 10.57 -0.18 -18.93
CA GLN A 214 9.35 -0.88 -19.32
C GLN A 214 9.21 -0.98 -20.85
N LEU A 215 10.31 -1.32 -21.55
CA LEU A 215 10.29 -1.57 -23.00
C LEU A 215 9.20 -2.59 -23.36
N LEU A 216 8.97 -3.56 -22.46
CA LEU A 216 7.88 -4.52 -22.55
C LEU A 216 7.22 -4.64 -21.17
N GLU A 217 5.89 -4.81 -21.16
CA GLU A 217 5.17 -5.20 -19.95
C GLU A 217 5.55 -6.62 -19.58
N ILE A 218 6.36 -6.75 -18.53
CA ILE A 218 6.83 -8.03 -18.01
C ILE A 218 6.47 -8.11 -16.53
N ARG A 219 5.92 -9.27 -16.11
CA ARG A 219 5.60 -9.56 -14.71
C ARG A 219 6.85 -9.40 -13.84
N VAL A 220 6.67 -8.85 -12.64
CA VAL A 220 7.77 -8.57 -11.69
C VAL A 220 8.63 -9.81 -11.42
N VAL A 221 8.01 -10.99 -11.28
CA VAL A 221 8.72 -12.27 -11.05
C VAL A 221 9.66 -12.66 -12.21
N ILE A 222 9.31 -12.28 -13.45
CA ILE A 222 10.13 -12.56 -14.62
C ILE A 222 11.26 -11.52 -14.74
N ARG A 223 10.99 -10.28 -14.33
CA ARG A 223 11.99 -9.22 -14.21
C ARG A 223 13.11 -9.62 -13.24
N LEU A 224 12.73 -10.21 -12.10
CA LEU A 224 13.61 -10.90 -11.15
C LEU A 224 14.44 -11.98 -11.82
N GLY A 225 13.77 -12.99 -12.39
CA GLY A 225 14.46 -14.14 -12.98
C GLY A 225 15.50 -13.70 -14.02
N LEU A 226 15.17 -12.70 -14.85
CA LEU A 226 16.08 -12.16 -15.85
C LEU A 226 17.32 -11.51 -15.23
N LEU A 227 17.11 -10.70 -14.19
CA LEU A 227 18.17 -9.94 -13.53
C LEU A 227 19.16 -10.85 -12.78
N TYR A 228 18.62 -11.85 -12.06
CA TYR A 228 19.42 -12.87 -11.39
C TYR A 228 20.14 -13.77 -12.40
N SER A 229 19.47 -14.17 -13.49
CA SER A 229 20.06 -15.01 -14.54
C SER A 229 21.21 -14.32 -15.28
N ILE A 230 21.03 -13.05 -15.70
CA ILE A 230 22.09 -12.30 -16.40
C ILE A 230 23.30 -12.12 -15.49
N THR A 231 23.08 -11.68 -14.24
CA THR A 231 24.18 -11.45 -13.29
C THR A 231 24.92 -12.75 -13.00
N THR A 232 24.19 -13.84 -12.74
CA THR A 232 24.78 -15.16 -12.50
C THR A 232 25.56 -15.66 -13.73
N THR A 233 25.04 -15.45 -14.94
CA THR A 233 25.72 -15.83 -16.18
C THR A 233 27.01 -15.04 -16.37
N VAL A 234 26.98 -13.72 -16.19
CA VAL A 234 28.16 -12.84 -16.31
C VAL A 234 29.24 -13.25 -15.30
N PHE A 235 28.88 -13.45 -14.03
CA PHE A 235 29.86 -13.87 -13.03
C PHE A 235 30.35 -15.31 -13.23
N GLY A 236 29.49 -16.23 -13.66
CA GLY A 236 29.90 -17.60 -14.00
C GLY A 236 30.89 -17.64 -15.16
N VAL A 237 30.71 -16.75 -16.14
CA VAL A 237 31.62 -16.56 -17.26
C VAL A 237 32.95 -15.97 -16.84
N ILE A 238 32.94 -14.91 -16.01
CA ILE A 238 34.17 -14.31 -15.48
C ILE A 238 34.95 -15.36 -14.68
N TYR A 239 34.24 -16.14 -13.85
CA TYR A 239 34.82 -17.23 -13.06
C TYR A 239 35.49 -18.29 -13.96
N TYR A 240 34.77 -18.76 -14.98
CA TYR A 240 35.30 -19.71 -15.96
C TYR A 240 36.51 -19.15 -16.72
N LEU A 241 36.43 -17.92 -17.23
CA LEU A 241 37.50 -17.27 -17.99
C LEU A 241 38.76 -17.10 -17.13
N THR A 242 38.60 -16.71 -15.87
CA THR A 242 39.71 -16.54 -14.92
C THR A 242 40.43 -17.86 -14.69
N ILE A 243 39.67 -18.94 -14.47
CA ILE A 243 40.24 -20.29 -14.31
C ILE A 243 40.92 -20.75 -15.60
N TYR A 244 40.28 -20.56 -16.75
CA TYR A 244 40.81 -20.98 -18.05
C TYR A 244 42.11 -20.26 -18.41
N LEU A 245 42.14 -18.92 -18.34
CA LEU A 245 43.34 -18.12 -18.61
C LEU A 245 44.47 -18.47 -17.65
N SER A 246 44.13 -18.73 -16.40
CA SER A 246 45.11 -19.19 -15.42
C SER A 246 45.68 -20.56 -15.78
N MET A 247 44.83 -21.54 -16.11
CA MET A 247 45.28 -22.87 -16.54
C MET A 247 46.20 -22.78 -17.76
N ASP A 248 45.87 -21.96 -18.75
CA ASP A 248 46.68 -21.77 -19.96
C ASP A 248 48.04 -21.13 -19.63
N LEU A 249 48.05 -20.08 -18.81
CA LEU A 249 49.28 -19.42 -18.33
C LEU A 249 50.19 -20.39 -17.56
N PHE A 250 49.62 -21.22 -16.68
CA PHE A 250 50.40 -22.18 -15.87
C PHE A 250 50.83 -23.43 -16.63
N ARG A 251 50.18 -23.76 -17.76
CA ARG A 251 50.60 -24.82 -18.66
C ARG A 251 51.95 -24.51 -19.34
N ILE A 252 52.25 -23.23 -19.52
CA ILE A 252 53.54 -22.73 -20.03
C ILE A 252 54.65 -22.89 -18.97
N VAL A 253 54.30 -22.90 -17.68
CA VAL A 253 55.26 -22.78 -16.58
C VAL A 253 55.47 -24.10 -15.81
N SER A 254 54.53 -25.05 -15.83
CA SER A 254 54.57 -26.20 -14.90
C SER A 254 54.04 -27.52 -15.47
N GLY A 255 54.89 -28.55 -15.46
CA GLY A 255 54.50 -29.96 -15.63
C GLY A 255 54.28 -30.65 -14.27
N GLY A 256 53.26 -31.51 -14.17
CA GLY A 256 52.95 -32.38 -13.02
C GLY A 256 52.02 -31.79 -11.94
N ASN A 257 52.07 -30.48 -11.68
CA ASN A 257 51.34 -29.84 -10.55
C ASN A 257 50.08 -29.03 -10.94
N ILE A 258 49.60 -29.17 -12.18
CA ILE A 258 48.49 -28.36 -12.74
C ILE A 258 47.21 -28.48 -11.89
N PHE A 259 46.94 -29.65 -11.31
CA PHE A 259 45.74 -29.89 -10.52
C PHE A 259 45.69 -28.99 -9.27
N TRP A 260 46.75 -28.98 -8.46
CA TRP A 260 46.80 -28.21 -7.21
C TRP A 260 46.78 -26.71 -7.46
N ILE A 261 47.46 -26.25 -8.51
CA ILE A 261 47.45 -24.85 -8.94
C ILE A 261 46.04 -24.44 -9.39
N SER A 262 45.37 -25.28 -10.17
CA SER A 262 44.00 -25.01 -10.63
C SER A 262 43.00 -24.95 -9.47
N LEU A 263 43.15 -25.83 -8.48
CA LEU A 263 42.30 -25.85 -7.29
C LEU A 263 42.49 -24.60 -6.43
N LEU A 264 43.74 -24.17 -6.22
CA LEU A 264 44.07 -22.95 -5.51
C LEU A 264 43.49 -21.71 -6.20
N ILE A 265 43.60 -21.64 -7.53
CA ILE A 265 43.09 -20.52 -8.32
C ILE A 265 41.56 -20.49 -8.31
N ALA A 266 40.90 -21.65 -8.42
CA ALA A 266 39.45 -21.72 -8.28
C ALA A 266 39.00 -21.21 -6.90
N PHE A 267 39.71 -21.60 -5.83
CA PHE A 267 39.43 -21.12 -4.47
C PHE A 267 39.63 -19.61 -4.32
N LEU A 268 40.76 -19.06 -4.80
CA LEU A 268 41.03 -17.62 -4.76
C LEU A 268 40.03 -16.83 -5.60
N THR A 269 39.68 -17.34 -6.78
CA THR A 269 38.67 -16.73 -7.65
C THR A 269 37.30 -16.73 -6.95
N ALA A 270 36.92 -17.81 -6.28
CA ALA A 270 35.66 -17.89 -5.54
C ALA A 270 35.64 -16.90 -4.36
N LEU A 271 36.76 -16.75 -3.65
CA LEU A 271 36.90 -15.83 -2.52
C LEU A 271 36.75 -14.35 -2.96
N VAL A 272 37.27 -13.99 -4.13
CA VAL A 272 37.17 -12.62 -4.68
C VAL A 272 35.84 -12.38 -5.39
N MET A 273 35.35 -13.34 -6.18
CA MET A 273 34.16 -13.15 -7.02
C MET A 273 32.85 -13.26 -6.24
N THR A 274 32.78 -14.08 -5.18
CA THR A 274 31.58 -14.18 -4.34
C THR A 274 31.14 -12.84 -3.73
N PRO A 275 32.00 -12.06 -3.05
CA PRO A 275 31.59 -10.77 -2.49
C PRO A 275 31.25 -9.75 -3.57
N LEU A 276 31.98 -9.72 -4.69
CA LEU A 276 31.66 -8.84 -5.83
C LEU A 276 30.29 -9.17 -6.44
N ARG A 277 29.98 -10.46 -6.62
CA ARG A 277 28.67 -10.92 -7.10
C ARG A 277 27.56 -10.48 -6.13
N ASN A 278 27.75 -10.71 -4.84
CA ASN A 278 26.76 -10.33 -3.83
C ASN A 278 26.55 -8.82 -3.79
N GLN A 279 27.62 -8.02 -3.89
CA GLN A 279 27.55 -6.56 -3.92
C GLN A 279 26.86 -6.05 -5.20
N ALA A 280 27.18 -6.63 -6.36
CA ALA A 280 26.51 -6.34 -7.61
C ALA A 280 25.01 -6.67 -7.52
N GLN A 281 24.66 -7.81 -6.92
CA GLN A 281 23.27 -8.21 -6.70
C GLN A 281 22.52 -7.22 -5.80
N THR A 282 23.12 -6.78 -4.68
CA THR A 282 22.49 -5.78 -3.79
C THR A 282 22.36 -4.40 -4.45
N TRP A 283 23.31 -4.00 -5.29
CA TRP A 283 23.21 -2.76 -6.07
C TRP A 283 22.07 -2.85 -7.08
N ILE A 284 21.99 -3.96 -7.80
CA ILE A 284 20.91 -4.31 -8.71
C ILE A 284 19.57 -4.24 -7.98
N ASP A 285 19.42 -4.93 -6.85
CA ASP A 285 18.18 -4.93 -6.09
C ASP A 285 17.79 -3.49 -5.71
N ARG A 286 18.73 -2.67 -5.22
CA ARG A 286 18.48 -1.24 -4.92
C ARG A 286 18.02 -0.42 -6.12
N VAL A 287 18.54 -0.68 -7.33
CA VAL A 287 18.17 0.05 -8.56
C VAL A 287 16.79 -0.37 -9.07
N PHE A 288 16.35 -1.61 -8.82
CA PHE A 288 15.13 -2.18 -9.41
C PHE A 288 13.96 -2.40 -8.43
N TYR A 289 14.21 -2.48 -7.11
CA TYR A 289 13.21 -2.83 -6.09
C TYR A 289 12.52 -1.67 -5.38
N ARG A 290 13.02 -0.45 -5.52
CA ARG A 290 12.76 0.60 -4.54
C ARG A 290 11.30 1.10 -4.43
N GLU A 291 10.36 0.71 -5.31
CA GLU A 291 9.07 1.43 -5.41
C GLU A 291 7.78 0.60 -5.59
N ARG A 292 7.78 -0.74 -5.75
CA ARG A 292 6.52 -1.45 -6.16
C ARG A 292 6.00 -2.61 -5.32
N TYR A 293 6.75 -3.11 -4.32
CA TYR A 293 6.29 -4.28 -3.55
C TYR A 293 5.52 -3.92 -2.27
N HIS A 294 5.67 -2.70 -1.73
CA HIS A 294 5.11 -2.34 -0.43
C HIS A 294 3.71 -1.72 -0.47
N ALA A 295 3.32 -1.02 -1.55
CA ALA A 295 2.03 -0.32 -1.60
C ALA A 295 0.80 -1.26 -1.52
N GLY A 296 0.86 -2.42 -2.16
CA GLY A 296 -0.26 -3.40 -2.14
C GLY A 296 -0.46 -4.07 -0.77
N LEU A 297 0.64 -4.36 -0.06
CA LEU A 297 0.58 -4.93 1.29
C LEU A 297 0.15 -3.87 2.32
N MET A 298 0.56 -2.61 2.15
CA MET A 298 0.06 -1.50 2.94
C MET A 298 -1.45 -1.34 2.78
N LEU A 299 -1.97 -1.37 1.54
CA LEU A 299 -3.41 -1.31 1.26
C LEU A 299 -4.19 -2.43 1.94
N GLY A 300 -3.63 -3.66 1.96
CA GLY A 300 -4.24 -4.79 2.67
C GLY A 300 -4.35 -4.58 4.18
N ARG A 301 -3.28 -4.08 4.82
CA ARG A 301 -3.29 -3.78 6.26
C ARG A 301 -4.14 -2.57 6.62
N LEU A 302 -4.20 -1.55 5.76
CA LEU A 302 -5.12 -0.42 5.92
C LEU A 302 -6.57 -0.88 5.94
N SER A 303 -6.92 -1.82 5.05
CA SER A 303 -8.25 -2.44 5.02
C SER A 303 -8.56 -3.28 6.26
N GLU A 304 -7.54 -3.85 6.90
CA GLU A 304 -7.69 -4.67 8.12
C GLU A 304 -7.83 -3.78 9.36
N ALA A 305 -7.05 -2.70 9.44
CA ALA A 305 -7.12 -1.69 10.50
C ALA A 305 -8.44 -0.90 10.50
N THR A 306 -9.08 -0.72 9.34
CA THR A 306 -10.43 -0.12 9.25
C THR A 306 -11.54 -1.05 9.72
N ALA A 307 -11.28 -2.36 9.81
CA ALA A 307 -12.25 -3.34 10.29
C ALA A 307 -12.22 -3.49 11.82
N SER A 308 -11.09 -3.18 12.48
CA SER A 308 -11.03 -3.00 13.92
C SER A 308 -11.54 -1.59 14.27
N LEU A 309 -12.65 -1.50 15.00
CA LEU A 309 -13.22 -0.25 15.52
C LEU A 309 -12.20 0.48 16.42
N LEU A 310 -11.26 1.21 15.80
CA LEU A 310 -10.22 2.01 16.45
C LEU A 310 -10.65 3.48 16.41
N ASP A 311 -10.29 4.25 17.44
CA ASP A 311 -10.44 5.70 17.49
C ASP A 311 -9.81 6.35 16.23
N LEU A 312 -10.44 7.39 15.70
CA LEU A 312 -9.93 8.15 14.57
C LEU A 312 -8.47 8.60 14.75
N GLU A 313 -8.06 8.94 15.98
CA GLU A 313 -6.69 9.30 16.33
C GLU A 313 -5.73 8.10 16.19
N GLU A 314 -6.12 6.94 16.71
CA GLU A 314 -5.34 5.70 16.61
C GLU A 314 -5.19 5.23 15.15
N ILE A 315 -6.28 5.28 14.37
CA ILE A 315 -6.26 4.98 12.94
C ILE A 315 -5.27 5.93 12.25
N SER A 316 -5.41 7.24 12.47
CA SER A 316 -4.54 8.23 11.85
C SER A 316 -3.06 7.99 12.18
N GLN A 317 -2.74 7.67 13.43
CA GLN A 317 -1.37 7.40 13.88
C GLN A 317 -0.81 6.10 13.31
N MET A 318 -1.60 5.02 13.28
CA MET A 318 -1.19 3.75 12.69
C MET A 318 -0.83 3.92 11.21
N ILE A 319 -1.68 4.62 10.47
CA ILE A 319 -1.45 4.86 9.05
C ILE A 319 -0.21 5.72 8.83
N LEU A 320 -0.05 6.78 9.62
CA LEU A 320 1.11 7.66 9.53
C LEU A 320 2.41 6.88 9.75
N ASN A 321 2.47 6.02 10.77
CA ASN A 321 3.62 5.19 11.06
C ASN A 321 3.99 4.23 9.90
N GLU A 322 3.00 3.65 9.24
CA GLU A 322 3.24 2.74 8.11
C GLU A 322 3.76 3.51 6.87
N VAL A 323 3.20 4.69 6.60
CA VAL A 323 3.64 5.56 5.49
C VAL A 323 5.08 6.03 5.69
N THR A 324 5.41 6.51 6.88
CA THR A 324 6.77 7.00 7.18
C THR A 324 7.80 5.88 7.27
N GLY A 325 7.42 4.72 7.81
CA GLY A 325 8.25 3.52 7.88
C GLY A 325 8.59 2.98 6.49
N THR A 326 7.59 2.86 5.62
CA THR A 326 7.76 2.31 4.27
C THR A 326 8.58 3.25 3.38
N LEU A 327 8.20 4.53 3.33
CA LEU A 327 8.83 5.51 2.45
C LEU A 327 10.08 6.17 3.06
N HIS A 328 10.45 5.78 4.29
CA HIS A 328 11.59 6.31 5.04
C HIS A 328 11.57 7.84 5.11
N ILE A 329 10.49 8.41 5.62
CA ILE A 329 10.25 9.86 5.70
C ILE A 329 10.72 10.41 7.05
N HIS A 330 11.21 11.66 7.09
CA HIS A 330 11.58 12.33 8.34
C HIS A 330 10.37 12.81 9.15
N TYR A 331 9.49 13.58 8.51
CA TYR A 331 8.35 14.27 9.13
C TYR A 331 7.09 13.95 8.37
N ALA A 332 5.98 13.71 9.07
CA ALA A 332 4.68 13.61 8.44
C ALA A 332 3.58 14.02 9.44
N ALA A 333 2.47 14.53 8.91
CA ALA A 333 1.30 14.87 9.71
C ALA A 333 0.01 14.71 8.93
N ILE A 334 -1.06 14.35 9.63
CA ILE A 334 -2.43 14.26 9.13
C ILE A 334 -3.27 15.32 9.83
N PHE A 335 -3.88 16.19 9.04
CA PHE A 335 -4.88 17.15 9.49
C PHE A 335 -6.25 16.69 9.03
N VAL A 336 -7.25 16.68 9.91
CA VAL A 336 -8.63 16.29 9.60
C VAL A 336 -9.57 17.45 9.92
N LYS A 337 -10.57 17.65 9.07
CA LYS A 337 -11.59 18.68 9.24
C LYS A 337 -12.46 18.35 10.46
N LYS A 338 -12.62 19.31 11.38
CA LYS A 338 -13.54 19.20 12.51
C LYS A 338 -14.95 19.62 12.08
N ASN A 339 -15.97 18.87 12.47
CA ASN A 339 -17.36 19.22 12.19
C ASN A 339 -17.72 20.61 12.74
N HIS A 340 -18.45 21.39 11.95
CA HIS A 340 -19.08 22.69 12.27
C HIS A 340 -18.17 23.87 12.66
N ALA A 341 -16.87 23.65 12.89
CA ALA A 341 -15.95 24.69 13.34
C ALA A 341 -15.16 25.39 12.21
N GLY A 342 -15.19 24.88 10.98
CA GLY A 342 -14.40 25.44 9.87
C GLY A 342 -12.89 25.39 10.12
N MET A 343 -12.42 24.37 10.85
CA MET A 343 -11.01 24.19 11.20
C MET A 343 -10.56 22.75 10.95
N PHE A 344 -9.28 22.60 10.63
CA PHE A 344 -8.58 21.33 10.44
C PHE A 344 -7.62 21.14 11.61
N ARG A 345 -7.81 20.08 12.39
CA ARG A 345 -6.97 19.78 13.54
C ARG A 345 -5.95 18.69 13.20
N LEU A 346 -4.76 18.82 13.75
CA LEU A 346 -3.73 17.78 13.71
C LEU A 346 -4.25 16.55 14.46
N MET A 347 -4.50 15.46 13.71
CA MET A 347 -4.92 14.17 14.27
C MET A 347 -3.73 13.26 14.57
N ALA A 348 -2.72 13.26 13.71
CA ALA A 348 -1.52 12.46 13.91
C ALA A 348 -0.30 13.20 13.38
N GLY A 349 0.82 13.04 14.08
CA GLY A 349 2.07 13.72 13.76
C GLY A 349 3.28 12.88 14.13
N GLN A 350 4.31 12.90 13.29
CA GLN A 350 5.56 12.20 13.56
C GLN A 350 6.76 13.10 13.34
N ASN A 351 7.60 13.20 14.39
CA ASN A 351 8.81 14.03 14.44
C ASN A 351 8.56 15.51 14.09
N LEU A 352 7.34 16.02 14.31
CA LEU A 352 7.02 17.42 14.01
C LEU A 352 7.86 18.38 14.86
N ALA A 353 8.13 19.57 14.30
CA ALA A 353 8.78 20.63 15.05
C ALA A 353 7.90 21.06 16.24
N PRO A 354 8.49 21.49 17.38
CA PRO A 354 7.72 21.94 18.55
C PRO A 354 6.77 23.11 18.25
N LEU A 355 7.07 23.90 17.23
CA LEU A 355 6.29 25.06 16.78
C LEU A 355 5.27 24.72 15.68
N ALA A 356 5.10 23.45 15.33
CA ALA A 356 4.15 23.06 14.28
C ALA A 356 2.71 23.41 14.69
N PRO A 357 1.89 23.97 13.77
CA PRO A 357 0.51 24.32 14.06
C PRO A 357 -0.30 23.06 14.39
N ARG A 358 -1.10 23.14 15.46
CA ARG A 358 -2.03 22.06 15.85
C ARG A 358 -3.39 22.18 15.20
N GLU A 359 -3.74 23.38 14.74
CA GLU A 359 -4.99 23.66 14.05
C GLU A 359 -4.71 24.60 12.89
N LEU A 360 -5.43 24.40 11.78
CA LEU A 360 -5.40 25.21 10.58
C LEU A 360 -6.83 25.65 10.28
N ARG A 361 -7.01 26.91 9.92
CA ARG A 361 -8.33 27.43 9.54
C ARG A 361 -8.71 26.96 8.13
N GLU A 362 -9.99 26.77 7.85
CA GLU A 362 -10.45 26.33 6.51
C GLU A 362 -10.14 27.33 5.39
N ASP A 363 -9.99 28.62 5.73
CA ASP A 363 -9.54 29.68 4.82
C ASP A 363 -8.03 29.65 4.52
N HIS A 364 -7.26 28.76 5.18
CA HIS A 364 -5.83 28.64 4.97
C HIS A 364 -5.50 28.34 3.48
N PRO A 365 -4.59 29.09 2.84
CA PRO A 365 -4.38 29.04 1.39
C PRO A 365 -4.05 27.66 0.82
N VAL A 366 -3.32 26.82 1.57
CA VAL A 366 -3.07 25.42 1.17
C VAL A 366 -4.35 24.60 1.14
N LEU A 367 -5.21 24.72 2.16
CA LEU A 367 -6.47 23.99 2.24
C LEU A 367 -7.46 24.46 1.17
N VAL A 368 -7.53 25.77 0.92
CA VAL A 368 -8.32 26.35 -0.19
C VAL A 368 -7.84 25.88 -1.56
N TRP A 369 -6.53 25.70 -1.73
CA TRP A 369 -5.96 25.17 -2.97
C TRP A 369 -6.31 23.69 -3.16
N LEU A 370 -6.16 22.89 -2.10
CA LEU A 370 -6.42 21.45 -2.09
C LEU A 370 -7.91 21.11 -2.19
N SER A 371 -8.80 21.96 -1.66
CA SER A 371 -10.25 21.77 -1.80
C SER A 371 -10.71 21.96 -3.23
N LYS A 372 -10.05 22.84 -4.00
CA LYS A 372 -10.35 23.10 -5.41
C LYS A 372 -9.67 22.12 -6.37
N ARG A 373 -8.63 21.39 -5.91
CA ARG A 373 -7.78 20.54 -6.76
C ARG A 373 -7.43 19.23 -6.08
N SER A 374 -7.79 18.11 -6.70
CA SER A 374 -7.42 16.75 -6.26
C SER A 374 -5.97 16.37 -6.62
N GLN A 375 -5.05 17.32 -6.57
CA GLN A 375 -3.64 17.14 -6.94
C GLN A 375 -2.74 17.35 -5.73
N VAL A 376 -1.54 16.75 -5.75
CA VAL A 376 -0.52 17.02 -4.74
C VAL A 376 0.02 18.42 -4.97
N LEU A 377 0.15 19.19 -3.89
CA LEU A 377 0.85 20.45 -3.90
C LEU A 377 2.28 20.22 -3.41
N THR A 378 3.26 20.54 -4.25
CA THR A 378 4.67 20.43 -3.88
C THR A 378 5.25 21.76 -3.37
N LYS A 379 6.29 21.70 -2.54
CA LYS A 379 7.03 22.90 -2.10
C LYS A 379 7.56 23.76 -3.25
N HIS A 380 7.95 23.12 -4.35
CA HIS A 380 8.38 23.82 -5.56
C HIS A 380 7.24 24.60 -6.20
N GLU A 381 6.06 23.99 -6.33
CA GLU A 381 4.87 24.67 -6.89
C GLU A 381 4.40 25.82 -6.00
N MET A 382 4.39 25.64 -4.68
CA MET A 382 4.07 26.73 -3.74
C MET A 382 4.97 27.95 -3.95
N SER A 383 6.27 27.75 -4.16
CA SER A 383 7.22 28.86 -4.38
C SER A 383 6.96 29.64 -5.69
N ASN A 384 6.27 29.02 -6.65
CA ASN A 384 6.05 29.55 -7.99
C ASN A 384 4.64 30.06 -8.24
N LEU A 385 3.64 29.56 -7.52
CA LEU A 385 2.24 29.91 -7.70
C LEU A 385 1.93 31.31 -7.12
N PRO A 386 1.26 32.20 -7.87
CA PRO A 386 0.94 33.56 -7.41
C PRO A 386 0.15 33.60 -6.09
N ALA A 387 -0.76 32.64 -5.89
CA ALA A 387 -1.58 32.53 -4.68
C ALA A 387 -0.77 32.35 -3.40
N PHE A 388 0.43 31.75 -3.48
CA PHE A 388 1.31 31.50 -2.32
C PHE A 388 2.43 32.53 -2.19
N ARG A 389 2.65 33.40 -3.20
CA ARG A 389 3.59 34.53 -3.09
C ARG A 389 3.01 35.70 -2.31
N ALA A 390 1.69 35.78 -2.20
CA ALA A 390 0.96 36.81 -1.50
C ALA A 390 0.52 36.40 -0.08
N LEU A 391 1.05 35.29 0.46
CA LEU A 391 0.77 34.83 1.82
C LEU A 391 1.09 35.92 2.85
N TRP A 392 0.31 35.99 3.91
CA TRP A 392 0.62 36.83 5.05
C TRP A 392 1.86 36.29 5.80
N ALA A 393 2.52 37.16 6.56
CA ALA A 393 3.75 36.78 7.26
C ALA A 393 3.52 35.62 8.24
N GLU A 394 2.37 35.57 8.89
CA GLU A 394 1.97 34.53 9.84
C GLU A 394 1.79 33.16 9.15
N GLU A 395 1.02 33.09 8.06
CA GLU A 395 0.79 31.86 7.29
C GLU A 395 2.10 31.27 6.73
N ARG A 396 3.04 32.16 6.37
CA ARG A 396 4.34 31.74 5.85
C ARG A 396 5.21 31.13 6.95
N ILE A 397 5.16 31.68 8.17
CA ILE A 397 5.86 31.13 9.33
C ILE A 397 5.28 29.75 9.69
N GLU A 398 3.95 29.59 9.66
CA GLU A 398 3.30 28.30 9.92
C GLU A 398 3.71 27.22 8.90
N LEU A 399 3.76 27.57 7.61
CA LEU A 399 4.19 26.66 6.55
C LEU A 399 5.68 26.29 6.63
N ASP A 400 6.53 27.26 6.94
CA ASP A 400 7.96 27.01 7.13
C ASP A 400 8.21 26.15 8.39
N ALA A 401 7.41 26.34 9.45
CA ALA A 401 7.46 25.55 10.68
C ALA A 401 7.05 24.08 10.46
N LEU A 402 6.17 23.80 9.49
CA LEU A 402 5.79 22.44 9.12
C LEU A 402 6.96 21.67 8.46
N ALA A 403 7.88 22.35 7.76
CA ALA A 403 9.02 21.73 7.07
C ALA A 403 8.65 20.58 6.11
N MET A 404 7.52 20.73 5.39
CA MET A 404 6.96 19.70 4.50
C MET A 404 7.30 19.92 3.02
N ASP A 405 7.49 18.83 2.28
CA ASP A 405 7.79 18.82 0.84
C ASP A 405 6.55 18.58 -0.03
N LEU A 406 5.59 17.79 0.46
CA LEU A 406 4.36 17.42 -0.24
C LEU A 406 3.13 17.63 0.65
N PHE A 407 2.06 18.11 0.05
CA PHE A 407 0.74 18.26 0.66
C PHE A 407 -0.27 17.50 -0.21
N ILE A 408 -0.83 16.44 0.34
CA ILE A 408 -1.70 15.49 -0.34
C ILE A 408 -3.12 15.70 0.17
N PRO A 409 -4.10 15.95 -0.72
CA PRO A 409 -5.47 16.13 -0.30
C PRO A 409 -6.08 14.78 0.11
N LEU A 410 -6.77 14.74 1.25
CA LEU A 410 -7.60 13.61 1.65
C LEU A 410 -9.03 13.97 1.26
N GLN A 411 -9.53 13.41 0.15
CA GLN A 411 -10.84 13.73 -0.39
C GLN A 411 -11.78 12.53 -0.31
N ALA A 412 -12.98 12.75 0.21
CA ALA A 412 -14.07 11.78 0.22
C ALA A 412 -15.32 12.43 -0.36
N LYS A 413 -16.01 11.74 -1.29
CA LYS A 413 -17.24 12.22 -1.96
C LYS A 413 -17.13 13.64 -2.58
N GLY A 414 -15.94 14.06 -2.97
CA GLY A 414 -15.69 15.37 -3.58
C GLY A 414 -15.43 16.50 -2.59
N GLU A 415 -15.42 16.22 -1.29
CA GLU A 415 -15.07 17.18 -0.24
C GLU A 415 -13.68 16.89 0.34
N LEU A 416 -12.99 17.94 0.78
CA LEU A 416 -11.72 17.83 1.48
C LEU A 416 -11.98 17.49 2.95
N VAL A 417 -11.82 16.21 3.31
CA VAL A 417 -11.97 15.74 4.69
C VAL A 417 -10.68 15.93 5.50
N GLY A 418 -9.55 16.08 4.83
CA GLY A 418 -8.26 16.27 5.50
C GLY A 418 -7.12 16.54 4.55
N MET A 419 -5.91 16.59 5.10
CA MET A 419 -4.66 16.76 4.37
C MET A 419 -3.57 15.90 5.01
N LEU A 420 -2.86 15.14 4.18
CA LEU A 420 -1.63 14.45 4.57
C LEU A 420 -0.43 15.30 4.12
N THR A 421 0.40 15.67 5.07
CA THR A 421 1.62 16.44 4.83
C THR A 421 2.84 15.57 5.05
N ILE A 422 3.80 15.67 4.13
CA ILE A 422 4.97 14.78 4.09
C ILE A 422 6.23 15.61 3.88
N GLY A 423 7.19 15.43 4.77
CA GLY A 423 8.51 16.04 4.75
C GLY A 423 9.50 15.32 3.84
N PRO A 424 10.78 15.73 3.85
CA PRO A 424 11.81 15.12 3.01
C PRO A 424 12.04 13.65 3.35
N LYS A 425 12.40 12.87 2.32
CA LYS A 425 12.88 11.49 2.49
C LYS A 425 14.20 11.48 3.28
N LYS A 426 14.40 10.47 4.13
CA LYS A 426 15.68 10.22 4.83
C LYS A 426 16.87 10.02 3.90
N SER A 427 16.59 9.59 2.67
CA SER A 427 17.61 9.45 1.63
C SER A 427 17.98 10.76 0.92
N THR A 428 17.33 11.88 1.29
CA THR A 428 17.47 13.22 0.69
C THR A 428 17.20 13.29 -0.81
N GLN A 429 16.60 12.26 -1.40
CA GLN A 429 16.18 12.25 -2.80
C GLN A 429 14.80 12.90 -2.98
N PRO A 430 14.54 13.60 -4.11
CA PRO A 430 13.22 14.13 -4.39
C PRO A 430 12.20 13.02 -4.61
N TYR A 431 10.93 13.32 -4.34
CA TYR A 431 9.82 12.41 -4.64
C TYR A 431 9.64 12.22 -6.14
N THR A 432 9.58 10.96 -6.58
CA THR A 432 9.30 10.59 -7.97
C THR A 432 7.80 10.70 -8.27
N PRO A 433 7.39 10.78 -9.55
CA PRO A 433 5.97 10.72 -9.89
C PRO A 433 5.27 9.44 -9.42
N ASP A 434 5.98 8.31 -9.40
CA ASP A 434 5.47 7.03 -8.88
C ASP A 434 5.27 7.10 -7.34
N ASP A 435 6.18 7.77 -6.61
CA ASP A 435 5.99 8.04 -5.17
C ASP A 435 4.73 8.88 -4.92
N GLN A 436 4.56 9.97 -5.67
CA GLN A 436 3.42 10.87 -5.52
C GLN A 436 2.11 10.14 -5.82
N LEU A 437 2.06 9.32 -6.88
CA LEU A 437 0.89 8.52 -7.20
C LEU A 437 0.55 7.51 -6.11
N THR A 438 1.57 6.87 -5.53
CA THR A 438 1.40 5.94 -4.40
C THR A 438 0.82 6.67 -3.19
N LEU A 439 1.38 7.84 -2.86
CA LEU A 439 0.95 8.67 -1.76
C LEU A 439 -0.47 9.22 -1.93
N ILE A 440 -0.86 9.63 -3.15
CA ILE A 440 -2.25 10.00 -3.47
C ILE A 440 -3.18 8.81 -3.26
N THR A 441 -2.78 7.62 -3.74
CA THR A 441 -3.62 6.41 -3.62
C THR A 441 -3.85 6.05 -2.16
N LEU A 442 -2.80 6.13 -1.34
CA LEU A 442 -2.90 5.94 0.11
C LEU A 442 -3.75 7.04 0.76
N GLY A 443 -3.53 8.30 0.40
CA GLY A 443 -4.33 9.43 0.90
C GLY A 443 -5.83 9.29 0.59
N ASN A 444 -6.20 8.81 -0.60
CA ASN A 444 -7.60 8.56 -0.94
C ASN A 444 -8.21 7.44 -0.09
N GLN A 445 -7.47 6.36 0.19
CA GLN A 445 -7.95 5.29 1.07
C GLN A 445 -8.07 5.76 2.52
N MET A 446 -7.10 6.57 2.98
CA MET A 446 -7.16 7.23 4.28
C MET A 446 -8.39 8.13 4.40
N ALA A 447 -8.70 8.91 3.37
CA ALA A 447 -9.87 9.78 3.36
C ALA A 447 -11.17 8.99 3.56
N VAL A 448 -11.30 7.83 2.91
CA VAL A 448 -12.45 6.93 3.08
C VAL A 448 -12.50 6.35 4.50
N ALA A 449 -11.37 5.91 5.03
CA ALA A 449 -11.28 5.37 6.39
C ALA A 449 -11.67 6.40 7.46
N ILE A 450 -11.08 7.60 7.37
CA ILE A 450 -11.34 8.75 8.26
C ILE A 450 -12.83 9.14 8.19
N GLU A 451 -13.39 9.22 6.98
CA GLU A 451 -14.80 9.57 6.82
C GLU A 451 -15.74 8.48 7.38
N ASN A 452 -15.42 7.20 7.22
CA ASN A 452 -16.22 6.12 7.80
C ASN A 452 -16.18 6.13 9.33
N ALA A 453 -15.01 6.35 9.94
CA ALA A 453 -14.87 6.46 11.39
C ALA A 453 -15.66 7.67 11.92
N ARG A 454 -15.53 8.84 11.26
CA ARG A 454 -16.30 10.05 11.59
C ARG A 454 -17.80 9.82 11.51
N LEU A 455 -18.28 9.16 10.45
CA LEU A 455 -19.71 8.85 10.29
C LEU A 455 -20.21 7.88 11.37
N TYR A 456 -19.36 6.97 11.85
CA TYR A 456 -19.70 6.05 12.92
C TYR A 456 -19.82 6.78 14.27
N GLU A 457 -18.85 7.64 14.61
CA GLU A 457 -18.89 8.49 15.80
C GLU A 457 -20.11 9.42 15.79
N GLU A 458 -20.42 10.05 14.65
CA GLU A 458 -21.60 10.92 14.50
C GLU A 458 -22.90 10.13 14.70
N LEU A 459 -22.98 8.92 14.17
CA LEU A 459 -24.12 8.01 14.38
C LEU A 459 -24.27 7.61 15.85
N GLU A 460 -23.15 7.37 16.54
CA GLU A 460 -23.14 7.04 17.96
C GLU A 460 -23.58 8.22 18.83
N SER A 461 -23.03 9.41 18.61
CA SER A 461 -23.46 10.64 19.30
C SER A 461 -24.95 10.91 19.10
N THR A 462 -25.41 10.84 17.84
CA THR A 462 -26.82 11.07 17.50
C THR A 462 -27.73 10.06 18.19
N PHE A 463 -27.31 8.79 18.30
CA PHE A 463 -28.05 7.76 19.02
C PHE A 463 -28.17 8.13 20.51
N VAL A 464 -27.06 8.49 21.17
CA VAL A 464 -27.04 8.90 22.58
C VAL A 464 -27.94 10.12 22.81
N GLU A 465 -27.78 11.17 22.02
CA GLU A 465 -28.58 12.40 22.10
C GLU A 465 -30.08 12.12 21.92
N THR A 466 -30.44 11.22 21.00
CA THR A 466 -31.84 10.83 20.77
C THR A 466 -32.42 10.08 21.98
N VAL A 467 -31.66 9.17 22.60
CA VAL A 467 -32.11 8.41 23.77
C VAL A 467 -32.30 9.35 24.97
N ILE A 468 -31.37 10.27 25.21
CA ILE A 468 -31.50 11.29 26.27
C ILE A 468 -32.73 12.17 26.02
N ALA A 469 -32.93 12.66 24.79
CA ALA A 469 -34.10 13.47 24.45
C ALA A 469 -35.43 12.74 24.69
N LEU A 470 -35.47 11.42 24.43
CA LEU A 470 -36.65 10.58 24.73
C LEU A 470 -36.88 10.42 26.23
N ALA A 471 -35.82 10.19 27.02
CA ALA A 471 -35.91 10.13 28.48
C ALA A 471 -36.45 11.44 29.06
N ASN A 472 -35.87 12.57 28.64
CA ASN A 472 -36.29 13.91 29.10
C ASN A 472 -37.74 14.23 28.72
N ALA A 473 -38.22 13.73 27.57
CA ALA A 473 -39.62 13.88 27.17
C ALA A 473 -40.58 13.10 28.09
N ILE A 474 -40.18 11.94 28.62
CA ILE A 474 -40.96 11.19 29.60
C ILE A 474 -40.95 11.89 30.96
N ASP A 475 -39.79 12.38 31.41
CA ASP A 475 -39.67 13.14 32.67
C ASP A 475 -40.61 14.35 32.68
N LEU A 476 -40.65 15.12 31.57
CA LEU A 476 -41.56 16.25 31.41
C LEU A 476 -43.04 15.84 31.46
N ARG A 477 -43.40 14.67 30.92
CA ARG A 477 -44.79 14.16 30.93
C ARG A 477 -45.22 13.72 32.33
N ASP A 478 -44.28 13.22 33.15
CA ASP A 478 -44.51 12.78 34.54
C ASP A 478 -44.32 13.92 35.56
N ALA A 479 -44.29 15.18 35.09
CA ALA A 479 -44.15 16.38 35.92
C ALA A 479 -42.85 16.45 36.75
N TYR A 480 -41.78 15.76 36.31
CA TYR A 480 -40.42 15.96 36.81
C TYR A 480 -39.71 17.09 36.05
N THR A 481 -38.56 17.52 36.58
CA THR A 481 -37.61 18.38 35.86
C THR A 481 -36.96 17.60 34.72
N SER A 482 -36.57 18.28 33.63
CA SER A 482 -36.07 17.68 32.38
C SER A 482 -34.77 16.87 32.49
N ASP A 483 -34.18 16.75 33.68
CA ASP A 483 -32.85 16.18 33.90
C ASP A 483 -32.87 15.13 35.05
N HIS A 484 -34.06 14.72 35.52
CA HIS A 484 -34.22 13.82 36.67
C HIS A 484 -33.63 12.44 36.39
N SER A 485 -33.97 11.85 35.25
CA SER A 485 -33.46 10.55 34.83
C SER A 485 -31.93 10.56 34.64
N GLU A 486 -31.35 11.67 34.17
CA GLU A 486 -29.90 11.83 34.00
C GLU A 486 -29.15 11.94 35.33
N GLN A 487 -29.74 12.61 36.32
CA GLN A 487 -29.21 12.66 37.70
C GLN A 487 -29.21 11.27 38.35
N ILE A 488 -30.31 10.52 38.20
CA ILE A 488 -30.40 9.14 38.69
C ILE A 488 -29.34 8.27 38.01
N ALA A 489 -29.22 8.36 36.69
CA ALA A 489 -28.24 7.61 35.91
C ALA A 489 -26.80 7.86 36.40
N THR A 490 -26.45 9.13 36.60
CA THR A 490 -25.11 9.55 37.05
C THR A 490 -24.80 9.03 38.44
N LEU A 491 -25.71 9.25 39.41
CA LEU A 491 -25.53 8.76 40.79
C LEU A 491 -25.48 7.23 40.87
N ALA A 492 -26.26 6.54 40.03
CA ALA A 492 -26.23 5.07 39.95
C ALA A 492 -24.88 4.57 39.41
N ALA A 493 -24.36 5.21 38.36
CA ALA A 493 -23.04 4.90 37.80
C ALA A 493 -21.91 5.15 38.81
N ASP A 494 -21.93 6.29 39.50
CA ASP A 494 -20.95 6.61 40.56
C ASP A 494 -21.01 5.59 41.71
N THR A 495 -22.21 5.14 42.07
CA THR A 495 -22.41 4.10 43.09
C THR A 495 -21.85 2.76 42.62
N ALA A 496 -22.09 2.37 41.38
CA ALA A 496 -21.54 1.17 40.77
C ALA A 496 -20.00 1.21 40.72
N ALA A 497 -19.42 2.36 40.36
CA ALA A 497 -17.98 2.58 40.36
C ALA A 497 -17.39 2.50 41.77
N ALA A 498 -18.06 3.08 42.78
CA ALA A 498 -17.66 2.96 44.19
C ALA A 498 -17.72 1.53 44.74
N MET A 499 -18.50 0.64 44.09
CA MET A 499 -18.54 -0.80 44.36
C MET A 499 -17.46 -1.59 43.59
N ASN A 500 -16.64 -0.94 42.76
CA ASN A 500 -15.65 -1.56 41.87
C ASN A 500 -16.25 -2.55 40.86
N LEU A 501 -17.44 -2.25 40.32
CA LEU A 501 -17.99 -3.02 39.22
C LEU A 501 -17.21 -2.78 37.92
N PRO A 502 -17.19 -3.75 36.97
CA PRO A 502 -16.57 -3.57 35.66
C PRO A 502 -17.19 -2.38 34.91
N GLU A 503 -16.39 -1.64 34.13
CA GLU A 503 -16.82 -0.46 33.36
C GLU A 503 -18.07 -0.73 32.50
N LYS A 504 -18.12 -1.90 31.84
CA LYS A 504 -19.28 -2.33 31.07
C LYS A 504 -20.56 -2.50 31.90
N GLU A 505 -20.45 -2.88 33.17
CA GLU A 505 -21.60 -2.94 34.08
C GLU A 505 -21.99 -1.55 34.57
N VAL A 506 -21.01 -0.67 34.82
CA VAL A 506 -21.26 0.75 35.17
C VAL A 506 -22.04 1.44 34.04
N ASP A 507 -21.64 1.25 32.79
CA ASP A 507 -22.36 1.78 31.61
C ASP A 507 -23.78 1.22 31.52
N ALA A 508 -23.96 -0.09 31.73
CA ALA A 508 -25.29 -0.70 31.72
C ALA A 508 -26.20 -0.11 32.82
N ILE A 509 -25.63 0.21 33.99
CA ILE A 509 -26.35 0.83 35.11
C ILE A 509 -26.69 2.28 34.83
N TYR A 510 -25.79 3.04 34.21
CA TYR A 510 -26.07 4.40 33.73
C TYR A 510 -27.29 4.40 32.80
N TRP A 511 -27.25 3.57 31.75
CA TRP A 511 -28.35 3.48 30.78
C TRP A 511 -29.63 2.91 31.41
N GLY A 512 -29.51 1.96 32.34
CA GLY A 512 -30.62 1.43 33.11
C GLY A 512 -31.29 2.47 34.01
N GLY A 513 -30.52 3.35 34.64
CA GLY A 513 -31.02 4.48 35.41
C GLY A 513 -31.66 5.56 34.54
N LEU A 514 -31.06 5.88 33.39
CA LEU A 514 -31.61 6.88 32.46
C LEU A 514 -32.97 6.46 31.88
N LEU A 515 -33.18 5.15 31.70
CA LEU A 515 -34.37 4.60 31.05
C LEU A 515 -35.29 3.82 31.99
N HIS A 516 -35.07 3.85 33.31
CA HIS A 516 -35.85 3.05 34.27
C HIS A 516 -37.35 3.32 34.18
N ASP A 517 -37.73 4.56 33.86
CA ASP A 517 -39.10 5.04 33.79
C ASP A 517 -39.67 5.14 32.36
N ILE A 518 -38.93 4.72 31.32
CA ILE A 518 -39.34 4.85 29.90
C ILE A 518 -40.70 4.18 29.61
N GLY A 519 -41.06 3.15 30.39
CA GLY A 519 -42.33 2.45 30.25
C GLY A 519 -43.56 3.26 30.70
N LYS A 520 -43.39 4.39 31.38
CA LYS A 520 -44.49 5.33 31.70
C LYS A 520 -45.19 5.85 30.44
N ILE A 521 -44.54 5.76 29.27
CA ILE A 521 -45.17 6.02 27.97
C ILE A 521 -46.44 5.17 27.73
N GLY A 522 -46.49 3.96 28.29
CA GLY A 522 -47.65 3.06 28.17
C GLY A 522 -48.76 3.31 29.19
N ILE A 523 -48.58 4.24 30.13
CA ILE A 523 -49.54 4.53 31.19
C ILE A 523 -50.48 5.66 30.76
N PRO A 524 -51.82 5.54 30.91
CA PRO A 524 -52.76 6.60 30.57
C PRO A 524 -52.55 7.89 31.37
N ASP A 525 -52.71 9.05 30.73
CA ASP A 525 -52.56 10.37 31.39
C ASP A 525 -53.54 10.55 32.56
N SER A 526 -54.75 9.99 32.48
CA SER A 526 -55.74 10.03 33.56
C SER A 526 -55.27 9.37 34.86
N ILE A 527 -54.30 8.45 34.75
CA ILE A 527 -53.68 7.76 35.89
C ILE A 527 -52.36 8.47 36.25
N LEU A 528 -51.49 8.70 35.27
CA LEU A 528 -50.15 9.26 35.50
C LEU A 528 -50.20 10.69 36.07
N GLN A 529 -51.12 11.53 35.60
CA GLN A 529 -51.25 12.94 36.02
C GLN A 529 -52.35 13.17 37.06
N LYS A 530 -52.88 12.12 37.69
CA LYS A 530 -54.02 12.23 38.62
C LYS A 530 -53.67 13.09 39.85
N PRO A 531 -54.47 14.13 40.17
CA PRO A 531 -54.28 14.95 41.36
C PRO A 531 -54.86 14.30 42.61
N GLY A 532 -54.22 13.23 43.07
CA GLY A 532 -54.61 12.53 44.29
C GLY A 532 -53.96 11.14 44.42
N LYS A 533 -54.43 10.38 45.41
CA LYS A 533 -54.00 8.98 45.57
C LYS A 533 -54.62 8.12 44.47
N LEU A 534 -53.83 7.15 44.01
CA LEU A 534 -54.28 6.10 43.10
C LEU A 534 -55.08 5.05 43.89
N ASP A 535 -56.13 4.52 43.29
CA ASP A 535 -56.83 3.34 43.80
C ASP A 535 -56.10 2.03 43.42
N ASP A 536 -56.61 0.89 43.90
CA ASP A 536 -55.95 -0.40 43.72
C ASP A 536 -55.90 -0.82 42.23
N ASP A 537 -56.93 -0.50 41.44
CA ASP A 537 -56.99 -0.83 40.01
C ASP A 537 -56.01 0.05 39.21
N GLU A 538 -55.91 1.33 39.54
CA GLU A 538 -54.93 2.26 38.98
C GLU A 538 -53.49 1.86 39.30
N TRP A 539 -53.24 1.37 40.53
CA TRP A 539 -51.93 0.83 40.92
C TRP A 539 -51.54 -0.40 40.11
N VAL A 540 -52.49 -1.27 39.75
CA VAL A 540 -52.22 -2.41 38.86
C VAL A 540 -51.70 -1.93 37.50
N VAL A 541 -52.19 -0.81 36.99
CA VAL A 541 -51.72 -0.23 35.72
C VAL A 541 -50.33 0.37 35.87
N ILE A 542 -50.07 1.20 36.90
CA ILE A 542 -48.75 1.81 37.11
C ILE A 542 -47.66 0.76 37.27
N ARG A 543 -47.93 -0.34 37.99
CA ARG A 543 -46.94 -1.41 38.22
C ARG A 543 -46.50 -2.15 36.96
N GLN A 544 -47.14 -1.91 35.81
CA GLN A 544 -46.74 -2.49 34.53
C GLN A 544 -45.62 -1.71 33.85
N HIS A 545 -45.39 -0.44 34.21
CA HIS A 545 -44.39 0.39 33.52
C HIS A 545 -42.96 -0.20 33.50
N PRO A 546 -42.45 -0.92 34.52
CA PRO A 546 -41.09 -1.47 34.45
C PRO A 546 -41.00 -2.54 33.36
N LYS A 547 -42.03 -3.39 33.27
CA LYS A 547 -42.14 -4.42 32.24
C LYS A 547 -42.32 -3.81 30.84
N ILE A 548 -43.19 -2.81 30.70
CA ILE A 548 -43.38 -2.09 29.43
C ILE A 548 -42.05 -1.47 28.98
N GLY A 549 -41.32 -0.82 29.90
CA GLY A 549 -40.02 -0.22 29.61
C GLY A 549 -38.97 -1.26 29.20
N ALA A 550 -38.90 -2.36 29.95
CA ALA A 550 -38.03 -3.49 29.65
C ALA A 550 -38.31 -4.11 28.26
N ASP A 551 -39.59 -4.29 27.90
CA ASP A 551 -40.03 -4.81 26.61
C ASP A 551 -39.74 -3.83 25.45
N LEU A 552 -39.83 -2.52 25.69
CA LEU A 552 -39.47 -1.50 24.70
C LEU A 552 -37.98 -1.51 24.41
N VAL A 553 -37.17 -1.50 25.46
CA VAL A 553 -35.71 -1.43 25.36
C VAL A 553 -35.11 -2.74 24.84
N ALA A 554 -35.72 -3.90 25.16
CA ALA A 554 -35.33 -5.21 24.62
C ALA A 554 -35.40 -5.28 23.08
N LYS A 555 -36.20 -4.44 22.42
CA LYS A 555 -36.31 -4.38 20.95
C LYS A 555 -35.16 -3.61 20.29
N VAL A 556 -34.38 -2.86 21.06
CA VAL A 556 -33.23 -2.10 20.58
C VAL A 556 -31.96 -2.88 20.89
N ASN A 557 -31.33 -3.49 19.88
CA ASN A 557 -30.17 -4.38 20.07
C ASN A 557 -29.05 -3.77 20.94
N LYS A 558 -28.76 -2.47 20.80
CA LYS A 558 -27.75 -1.78 21.62
C LYS A 558 -28.13 -1.68 23.10
N LEU A 559 -29.41 -1.66 23.44
CA LEU A 559 -29.92 -1.48 24.80
C LEU A 559 -30.53 -2.77 25.40
N ALA A 560 -30.71 -3.84 24.63
CA ALA A 560 -31.39 -5.04 25.14
C ALA A 560 -30.80 -5.61 26.43
N HIS A 561 -29.49 -5.44 26.63
CA HIS A 561 -28.77 -5.89 27.83
C HIS A 561 -29.14 -5.14 29.12
N ILE A 562 -29.73 -3.94 29.06
CA ILE A 562 -30.16 -3.19 30.25
C ILE A 562 -31.59 -3.51 30.67
N SER A 563 -32.34 -4.27 29.85
CA SER A 563 -33.74 -4.62 30.10
C SER A 563 -34.00 -5.17 31.53
N PRO A 564 -33.16 -6.08 32.09
CA PRO A 564 -33.34 -6.55 33.47
C PRO A 564 -33.14 -5.47 34.55
N ILE A 565 -32.35 -4.42 34.28
CA ILE A 565 -32.15 -3.32 35.23
C ILE A 565 -33.45 -2.50 35.34
N ILE A 566 -34.09 -2.23 34.20
CA ILE A 566 -35.35 -1.51 34.11
C ILE A 566 -36.49 -2.35 34.70
N GLU A 567 -36.56 -3.63 34.35
CA GLU A 567 -37.68 -4.50 34.74
C GLU A 567 -37.77 -4.71 36.26
N TYR A 568 -36.62 -4.78 36.94
CA TYR A 568 -36.51 -5.04 38.37
C TYR A 568 -36.26 -3.76 39.19
N SER A 569 -36.29 -2.56 38.58
CA SER A 569 -35.93 -1.29 39.25
C SER A 569 -36.76 -0.98 40.49
N HIS A 570 -38.01 -1.45 40.52
CA HIS A 570 -38.94 -1.28 41.65
C HIS A 570 -39.07 -2.54 42.54
N GLU A 571 -38.22 -3.54 42.33
CA GLU A 571 -38.10 -4.64 43.27
C GLU A 571 -37.43 -4.18 44.57
N ARG A 572 -37.82 -4.81 45.68
CA ARG A 572 -37.35 -4.45 47.02
C ARG A 572 -36.60 -5.63 47.61
N TYR A 573 -35.56 -5.37 48.39
CA TYR A 573 -34.65 -6.40 48.88
C TYR A 573 -35.36 -7.57 49.60
N ASN A 574 -36.44 -7.29 50.34
CA ASN A 574 -37.27 -8.28 51.03
C ASN A 574 -38.38 -8.96 50.18
N GLY A 575 -38.52 -8.60 48.90
CA GLY A 575 -39.55 -9.10 47.98
C GLY A 575 -40.92 -8.43 48.09
N SER A 576 -41.02 -7.28 48.75
CA SER A 576 -42.26 -6.48 48.79
C SER A 576 -42.44 -5.56 47.57
N GLY A 577 -41.52 -5.64 46.60
CA GLY A 577 -41.53 -4.85 45.37
C GLY A 577 -42.41 -5.47 44.27
N TYR A 578 -42.24 -4.97 43.06
CA TYR A 578 -42.97 -5.41 41.87
C TYR A 578 -42.04 -5.32 40.63
N PRO A 579 -42.33 -6.05 39.54
CA PRO A 579 -43.54 -6.82 39.26
C PRO A 579 -43.56 -8.29 39.74
N TYR A 580 -42.43 -8.85 40.18
CA TYR A 580 -42.28 -10.27 40.49
C TYR A 580 -42.18 -10.59 41.99
N GLY A 581 -41.83 -9.60 42.82
CA GLY A 581 -41.55 -9.81 44.24
C GLY A 581 -40.22 -10.54 44.47
N ALA A 582 -39.26 -10.31 43.57
CA ALA A 582 -37.93 -10.91 43.61
C ALA A 582 -37.17 -10.49 44.88
N LYS A 583 -36.34 -11.39 45.43
CA LYS A 583 -35.66 -11.18 46.72
C LYS A 583 -34.14 -11.14 46.56
N GLU A 584 -33.53 -10.23 47.31
CA GLU A 584 -32.08 -10.14 47.50
C GLU A 584 -31.28 -10.24 46.18
N LYS A 585 -30.63 -11.38 45.94
CA LYS A 585 -29.75 -11.63 44.79
C LYS A 585 -30.50 -12.05 43.52
N GLU A 586 -31.80 -12.33 43.60
CA GLU A 586 -32.65 -12.49 42.41
C GLU A 586 -32.82 -11.17 41.66
N ILE A 587 -32.64 -10.04 42.37
CA ILE A 587 -32.66 -8.70 41.81
C ILE A 587 -31.27 -8.40 41.21
N PRO A 588 -31.16 -8.09 39.90
CA PRO A 588 -29.91 -7.67 39.30
C PRO A 588 -29.26 -6.54 40.09
N ILE A 589 -27.93 -6.55 40.21
CA ILE A 589 -27.22 -5.53 41.01
C ILE A 589 -27.51 -4.12 40.52
N GLY A 590 -27.61 -3.92 39.20
CA GLY A 590 -27.98 -2.64 38.62
C GLY A 590 -29.36 -2.16 39.04
N ALA A 591 -30.36 -3.04 39.10
CA ALA A 591 -31.70 -2.70 39.58
C ALA A 591 -31.71 -2.33 41.06
N ARG A 592 -30.91 -3.03 41.90
CA ARG A 592 -30.73 -2.68 43.32
C ARG A 592 -30.10 -1.30 43.49
N ILE A 593 -29.14 -0.94 42.65
CA ILE A 593 -28.51 0.39 42.65
C ILE A 593 -29.51 1.46 42.22
N VAL A 594 -30.15 1.29 41.06
CA VAL A 594 -31.15 2.23 40.54
C VAL A 594 -32.28 2.45 41.54
N GLY A 595 -32.81 1.39 42.16
CA GLY A 595 -33.89 1.50 43.14
C GLY A 595 -33.51 2.29 44.40
N VAL A 596 -32.25 2.25 44.85
CA VAL A 596 -31.74 3.08 45.96
C VAL A 596 -31.67 4.54 45.54
N VAL A 597 -31.11 4.82 44.36
CA VAL A 597 -30.92 6.17 43.85
C VAL A 597 -32.28 6.84 43.54
N ASP A 598 -33.19 6.12 42.88
CA ASP A 598 -34.56 6.58 42.60
C ASP A 598 -35.32 6.87 43.91
N SER A 599 -35.23 5.97 44.91
CA SER A 599 -35.86 6.20 46.21
C SER A 599 -35.30 7.43 46.93
N TYR A 600 -33.99 7.68 46.83
CA TYR A 600 -33.37 8.88 47.36
C TYR A 600 -33.87 10.14 46.65
N SER A 601 -33.83 10.16 45.31
CA SER A 601 -34.35 11.28 44.50
C SER A 601 -35.82 11.55 44.80
N ALA A 602 -36.63 10.50 44.92
CA ALA A 602 -38.04 10.58 45.30
C ALA A 602 -38.31 11.20 46.68
N MET A 603 -37.35 11.11 47.60
CA MET A 603 -37.44 11.72 48.92
C MET A 603 -36.98 13.17 48.93
N THR A 604 -35.98 13.53 48.13
CA THR A 604 -35.35 14.87 48.13
C THR A 604 -35.92 15.82 47.07
N ASP A 605 -36.59 15.29 46.04
CA ASP A 605 -37.16 16.10 44.97
C ASP A 605 -38.55 16.63 45.33
N ARG A 606 -38.83 17.84 44.86
CA ARG A 606 -40.11 18.51 45.08
C ARG A 606 -41.18 17.89 44.17
N ARG A 607 -42.23 17.30 44.76
CA ARG A 607 -43.35 16.69 44.02
C ARG A 607 -44.65 17.43 44.31
N VAL A 608 -45.61 17.39 43.37
CA VAL A 608 -46.90 18.12 43.44
C VAL A 608 -47.68 17.83 44.74
N TYR A 609 -47.51 16.65 45.35
CA TYR A 609 -48.28 16.21 46.52
C TYR A 609 -47.44 16.04 47.80
N LYS A 610 -46.14 16.37 47.80
CA LYS A 610 -45.25 16.13 48.95
C LYS A 610 -44.07 17.12 48.98
N GLU A 611 -43.87 17.77 50.12
CA GLU A 611 -42.65 18.56 50.37
C GLU A 611 -41.42 17.64 50.50
N PRO A 612 -40.26 18.03 49.94
CA PRO A 612 -39.06 17.21 49.97
C PRO A 612 -38.51 17.05 51.40
N LEU A 613 -37.96 15.88 51.69
CA LEU A 613 -37.19 15.64 52.91
C LEU A 613 -35.84 16.35 52.82
N SER A 614 -35.27 16.67 53.98
CA SER A 614 -33.87 17.11 54.04
C SER A 614 -32.94 15.96 53.66
N HIS A 615 -31.74 16.29 53.20
CA HIS A 615 -30.70 15.30 52.88
C HIS A 615 -30.46 14.33 54.05
N ASP A 616 -30.37 14.85 55.28
CA ASP A 616 -30.13 14.04 56.48
C ASP A 616 -31.31 13.12 56.81
N ASP A 617 -32.56 13.61 56.65
CA ASP A 617 -33.77 12.80 56.88
C ASP A 617 -33.90 11.68 55.84
N ALA A 618 -33.58 11.96 54.57
CA ALA A 618 -33.59 10.96 53.51
C ALA A 618 -32.56 9.85 53.77
N ILE A 619 -31.35 10.21 54.23
CA ILE A 619 -30.32 9.22 54.60
C ILE A 619 -30.76 8.37 55.79
N GLU A 620 -31.37 8.98 56.80
CA GLU A 620 -31.85 8.24 57.96
C GLU A 620 -32.98 7.27 57.58
N GLU A 621 -33.86 7.65 56.65
CA GLU A 621 -34.88 6.77 56.11
C GLU A 621 -34.30 5.61 55.30
N LEU A 622 -33.29 5.86 54.45
CA LEU A 622 -32.55 4.81 53.75
C LEU A 622 -31.88 3.83 54.73
N ARG A 623 -31.27 4.35 55.80
CA ARG A 623 -30.59 3.55 56.83
C ARG A 623 -31.57 2.66 57.59
N ARG A 624 -32.74 3.18 57.98
CA ARG A 624 -33.80 2.43 58.66
C ARG A 624 -34.33 1.27 57.82
N ASN A 625 -34.35 1.43 56.50
CA ASN A 625 -34.85 0.43 55.56
C ASN A 625 -33.75 -0.48 54.98
N SER A 626 -32.52 -0.41 55.52
CA SER A 626 -31.40 -1.28 55.13
C SER A 626 -31.70 -2.75 55.42
N GLY A 627 -31.47 -3.62 54.44
CA GLY A 627 -31.78 -5.05 54.52
C GLY A 627 -33.27 -5.39 54.42
N VAL A 628 -34.15 -4.38 54.34
CA VAL A 628 -35.59 -4.55 54.16
C VAL A 628 -35.99 -4.10 52.76
N LEU A 629 -35.86 -2.82 52.46
CA LEU A 629 -36.16 -2.29 51.12
C LEU A 629 -34.92 -2.27 50.25
N PHE A 630 -33.76 -1.98 50.85
CA PHE A 630 -32.52 -1.69 50.15
C PHE A 630 -31.42 -2.67 50.50
N ASP A 631 -30.57 -2.99 49.52
CA ASP A 631 -29.37 -3.80 49.74
C ASP A 631 -28.36 -3.03 50.62
N PRO A 632 -27.94 -3.59 51.77
CA PRO A 632 -26.95 -2.96 52.64
C PRO A 632 -25.61 -2.62 51.96
N ALA A 633 -25.15 -3.45 51.02
CA ALA A 633 -23.90 -3.24 50.31
C ALA A 633 -23.99 -2.05 49.34
N VAL A 634 -25.12 -1.91 48.65
CA VAL A 634 -25.41 -0.78 47.76
C VAL A 634 -25.52 0.51 48.57
N LEU A 635 -26.27 0.51 49.69
CA LEU A 635 -26.38 1.69 50.57
C LEU A 635 -25.02 2.18 51.06
N THR A 636 -24.13 1.25 51.42
CA THR A 636 -22.78 1.58 51.87
C THR A 636 -21.99 2.32 50.80
N ALA A 637 -22.09 1.88 49.53
CA ALA A 637 -21.44 2.57 48.42
C ALA A 637 -22.12 3.90 48.09
N PHE A 638 -23.45 3.93 48.04
CA PHE A 638 -24.23 5.14 47.77
C PHE A 638 -23.93 6.25 48.79
N PHE A 639 -23.86 5.91 50.08
CA PHE A 639 -23.49 6.88 51.13
C PHE A 639 -22.09 7.44 50.95
N LYS A 640 -21.13 6.69 50.39
CA LYS A 640 -19.81 7.23 50.05
C LYS A 640 -19.90 8.27 48.94
N VAL A 641 -20.69 7.99 47.90
CA VAL A 641 -20.87 8.88 46.74
C VAL A 641 -21.51 10.21 47.17
N ILE A 642 -22.54 10.18 48.00
CA ILE A 642 -23.24 11.40 48.46
C ILE A 642 -22.58 12.08 49.68
N GLY A 643 -21.36 11.67 50.07
CA GLY A 643 -20.57 12.37 51.10
C GLY A 643 -20.90 12.04 52.56
N ASN A 644 -21.57 10.91 52.85
CA ASN A 644 -21.96 10.47 54.21
C ASN A 644 -21.35 9.11 54.62
N GLY A 645 -20.19 8.76 54.06
CA GLY A 645 -19.44 7.56 54.45
C GLY A 645 -18.79 7.73 55.83
N LYS A 646 -19.50 7.40 56.91
CA LYS A 646 -18.83 7.12 58.19
C LYS A 646 -18.18 5.74 58.09
N ASP A 647 -16.85 5.68 58.22
CA ASP A 647 -16.08 4.44 58.33
C ASP A 647 -16.64 3.58 59.49
N GLN A 648 -17.46 2.57 59.17
CA GLN A 648 -17.96 1.59 60.13
C GLN A 648 -16.92 0.50 60.44
N ASN A 649 -15.65 0.88 60.62
CA ASN A 649 -14.57 -0.05 60.97
C ASN A 649 -13.69 0.47 62.13
N GLN A 650 -14.32 1.07 63.14
CA GLN A 650 -13.73 1.26 64.46
C GLN A 650 -14.75 0.94 65.55
N SER A 651 -14.80 -0.32 65.96
CA SER A 651 -15.24 -0.75 67.30
C SER A 651 -14.45 -1.97 67.72
#